data_AF-A0A292PUL1-F1
#
_entry.id   AF-A0A292PUL1-F1
#
_cell.length_a   1.000
_cell.length_b   1.000
_cell.length_c   1.000
_cell.angle_alpha   90.00
_cell.angle_beta   90.00
_cell.angle_gamma   90.00
#
_symmetry.space_group_name_H-M   'P 1'
#
loop_
_entity.id
_entity.type
_entity.pdbx_description
1 polymer ?
#
loop_
_entity_poly.entity_id
_entity_poly.type
_entity_poly.pdbx_seq_one_letter_code
_entity_poly.pdbx_strand_id
1 'polypeptide(L)'
;MLDQTTEGCLIKDPEISEPRGGDEAHTYVIPDKLPVQSPHRGCSIHGNTTHLRGHTALRISKGDPPRSSKIKSDPQFPTPESSAGATRSQLGPRMVKAALYTYVRPDPVEDNPELLAVSPLALRSIGLARTEPSRPEFLKLVSGNGGFEDKSYPWAQCYGGWQFGQWAGQLGDGRAISLFEATNPETKNRYELQLKGAGQTPYSRFADGKAVLRSSIREFVVSEYLHSIGIPSTRALSLTLLPSNQAVREKIETCAIVCRFAESWIRIGTFDLLRARGDRKNLRLLSDYVREEVLEMKEKPQVVGEDRSDEVYDARPRNRYEDMYREIVQRNASTVAKWQAYGFMNGVLNTDNTSVIGLSLDFGPFSFMDTFNPKFTPNHDDHTLRYCYKNQPTVIWWNLVRLAEDLAELFAATPEMLDSETFINEGLTSEADAEALVKRAEKIIEEVGEEYKTIFLTEYKQLMAARLGFTGFRETDMDDVYSPLLDILEDAQVDFGHFFRRLSELPIFELMEKDKEVQLAAAEEFIPKAVLTTVQKGPEKILDWLKLYAERLEEKEDAKRMERMKKINPKFIPKNWVLEEIIHRVDQKGERDVLGDVIKLVENPFADRWDGVKDAERWCGDVPRLEVVFCSIIRADDAHYELSYSIGTNPSTIDLVLNICYDTACLEGHIAPKTRIFARAQTTFPRSTREDRTCFKAAALEIAVIRIMVTGRPHER
;
A
#
# COMPACT_ATOMS: atom_id res chain seq x y z
N MET A 1 -6.11 21.56 23.42
CA MET A 1 -5.66 20.82 24.63
C MET A 1 -5.48 19.32 24.41
N LEU A 2 -5.65 18.78 23.18
CA LEU A 2 -5.33 17.37 22.84
C LEU A 2 -3.96 17.19 22.15
N ASP A 3 -3.21 18.28 21.92
CA ASP A 3 -1.93 18.26 21.20
C ASP A 3 -0.75 17.75 22.07
N GLN A 4 -0.99 17.48 23.35
CA GLN A 4 0.05 17.05 24.32
C GLN A 4 0.04 15.54 24.61
N THR A 5 -0.92 14.77 24.08
CA THR A 5 -1.01 13.30 24.31
C THR A 5 -0.31 12.48 23.22
N THR A 6 0.14 13.10 22.13
CA THR A 6 0.84 12.41 21.02
C THR A 6 2.23 11.88 21.39
N GLU A 7 2.87 12.39 22.45
CA GLU A 7 4.18 11.89 22.89
C GLU A 7 4.07 10.59 23.73
N GLY A 8 2.88 10.26 24.26
CA GLY A 8 2.66 9.07 25.08
C GLY A 8 2.19 7.81 24.33
N CYS A 9 1.74 7.95 23.07
CA CYS A 9 1.10 6.89 22.29
C CYS A 9 1.91 6.45 21.05
N LEU A 10 3.18 6.85 20.97
CA LEU A 10 4.13 6.16 20.10
C LEU A 10 4.34 4.77 20.72
N ILE A 11 4.14 3.71 19.94
CA ILE A 11 4.74 2.41 20.24
C ILE A 11 6.24 2.68 20.31
N LYS A 12 6.75 2.90 21.53
CA LYS A 12 8.19 2.94 21.80
C LYS A 12 8.74 1.62 21.29
N ASP A 13 9.93 1.65 20.70
CA ASP A 13 10.66 0.45 20.29
C ASP A 13 10.46 -0.65 21.35
N PRO A 14 10.21 -1.91 20.95
CA PRO A 14 10.23 -3.00 21.90
C PRO A 14 11.68 -3.19 22.38
N GLU A 15 12.14 -2.33 23.30
CA GLU A 15 13.12 -2.75 24.29
C GLU A 15 12.38 -3.67 25.24
N ILE A 16 12.55 -4.97 24.98
CA ILE A 16 12.12 -6.07 25.83
C ILE A 16 12.73 -5.84 27.22
N SER A 17 11.90 -5.42 28.16
CA SER A 17 12.23 -5.44 29.59
C SER A 17 11.35 -6.48 30.27
N GLU A 18 12.01 -7.39 30.98
CA GLU A 18 11.49 -8.60 31.61
C GLU A 18 10.22 -8.38 32.46
N PRO A 19 9.19 -9.24 32.32
CA PRO A 19 8.24 -9.47 33.39
C PRO A 19 8.67 -10.67 34.24
N ARG A 20 8.79 -10.43 35.55
CA ARG A 20 8.99 -11.46 36.56
C ARG A 20 7.81 -12.42 36.59
N GLY A 21 8.14 -13.70 36.79
CA GLY A 21 7.24 -14.84 36.68
C GLY A 21 5.99 -14.79 37.55
N GLY A 22 4.96 -15.41 36.98
CA GLY A 22 3.72 -15.83 37.62
C GLY A 22 3.09 -16.89 36.71
N ASP A 23 3.37 -18.15 37.01
CA ASP A 23 2.78 -19.32 36.33
C ASP A 23 1.28 -19.41 36.66
N GLU A 24 0.41 -19.18 35.68
CA GLU A 24 -0.90 -19.85 35.61
C GLU A 24 -1.22 -20.20 34.15
N ALA A 25 -1.17 -21.50 33.85
CA ALA A 25 -1.47 -22.04 32.54
C ALA A 25 -2.98 -22.02 32.27
N HIS A 26 -3.44 -21.07 31.46
CA HIS A 26 -4.77 -21.11 30.88
C HIS A 26 -4.74 -21.89 29.56
N THR A 27 -5.17 -23.15 29.60
CA THR A 27 -5.52 -23.94 28.40
C THR A 27 -6.71 -23.29 27.69
N TYR A 28 -6.45 -22.56 26.61
CA TYR A 28 -7.49 -22.09 25.72
C TYR A 28 -7.99 -23.24 24.83
N VAL A 29 -9.27 -23.57 24.96
CA VAL A 29 -9.96 -24.51 24.08
C VAL A 29 -10.27 -23.81 22.77
N ILE A 30 -9.57 -24.23 21.71
CA ILE A 30 -9.77 -23.76 20.33
C ILE A 30 -11.07 -24.39 19.80
N PRO A 31 -12.05 -23.62 19.29
CA PRO A 31 -13.15 -24.20 18.53
C PRO A 31 -12.62 -24.76 17.21
N ASP A 32 -12.99 -26.01 16.89
CA ASP A 32 -12.75 -26.67 15.60
C ASP A 32 -13.39 -25.88 14.44
N LYS A 33 -12.71 -24.83 13.98
CA LYS A 33 -12.82 -24.13 12.68
C LYS A 33 -12.12 -22.78 12.80
N LEU A 34 -11.04 -22.60 12.04
CA LEU A 34 -10.54 -21.26 11.69
C LEU A 34 -11.71 -20.38 11.25
N PRO A 35 -11.95 -19.20 11.85
CA PRO A 35 -12.91 -18.27 11.30
C PRO A 35 -12.27 -17.59 10.09
N VAL A 36 -12.29 -18.29 8.95
CA VAL A 36 -12.41 -17.60 7.65
C VAL A 36 -13.85 -17.12 7.56
N GLN A 37 -14.23 -16.16 8.41
CA GLN A 37 -15.44 -15.39 8.29
C GLN A 37 -15.04 -13.94 8.00
N SER A 38 -14.55 -13.74 6.78
CA SER A 38 -15.02 -12.58 6.04
C SER A 38 -16.54 -12.75 5.88
N PRO A 39 -17.37 -11.68 5.95
CA PRO A 39 -18.78 -11.78 5.59
C PRO A 39 -19.01 -12.17 4.11
N HIS A 40 -17.96 -12.42 3.33
CA HIS A 40 -18.06 -13.03 2.02
C HIS A 40 -18.17 -14.56 2.12
N ARG A 41 -19.41 -15.03 1.99
CA ARG A 41 -19.76 -16.45 1.82
C ARG A 41 -18.74 -17.15 0.90
N GLY A 42 -18.12 -18.20 1.41
CA GLY A 42 -17.09 -18.97 0.73
C GLY A 42 -17.54 -19.49 -0.64
N CYS A 43 -16.75 -19.21 -1.66
CA CYS A 43 -16.74 -19.97 -2.90
C CYS A 43 -15.49 -20.85 -2.87
N SER A 44 -15.68 -22.12 -2.53
CA SER A 44 -14.64 -23.15 -2.63
C SER A 44 -14.21 -23.27 -4.10
N ILE A 45 -12.92 -23.02 -4.36
CA ILE A 45 -12.29 -23.17 -5.68
C ILE A 45 -11.98 -24.65 -5.89
N HIS A 46 -12.98 -25.48 -6.18
CA HIS A 46 -12.77 -26.81 -6.79
C HIS A 46 -13.81 -27.00 -7.90
N GLY A 47 -13.33 -27.50 -9.04
CA GLY A 47 -13.99 -27.39 -10.34
C GLY A 47 -15.46 -27.80 -10.38
N ASN A 48 -16.27 -26.90 -10.94
CA ASN A 48 -17.35 -27.26 -11.84
C ASN A 48 -17.64 -26.07 -12.76
N THR A 49 -17.39 -26.27 -14.05
CA THR A 49 -17.78 -25.42 -15.18
C THR A 49 -19.31 -25.34 -15.29
N THR A 50 -19.95 -24.65 -14.35
CA THR A 50 -21.32 -24.22 -14.51
C THR A 50 -21.30 -22.84 -15.17
N HIS A 51 -22.00 -22.72 -16.30
CA HIS A 51 -22.15 -21.49 -17.07
C HIS A 51 -22.70 -20.36 -16.18
N LEU A 52 -21.82 -19.53 -15.62
CA LEU A 52 -22.17 -18.30 -14.91
C LEU A 52 -22.88 -17.37 -15.91
N ARG A 53 -24.17 -17.10 -15.69
CA ARG A 53 -24.92 -16.08 -16.44
C ARG A 53 -24.47 -14.69 -15.98
N GLY A 54 -23.26 -14.27 -16.36
CA GLY A 54 -22.78 -12.93 -16.06
C GLY A 54 -23.67 -11.86 -16.71
N HIS A 55 -23.84 -10.74 -16.02
CA HIS A 55 -24.62 -9.62 -16.52
C HIS A 55 -23.73 -8.68 -17.36
N THR A 56 -24.35 -7.92 -18.27
CA THR A 56 -23.66 -6.87 -19.02
C THR A 56 -23.42 -5.66 -18.13
N ALA A 57 -22.41 -4.82 -18.38
CA ALA A 57 -22.16 -3.59 -17.62
C ALA A 57 -23.35 -2.62 -17.65
N LEU A 58 -24.15 -2.68 -18.72
CA LEU A 58 -25.41 -1.96 -18.87
C LEU A 58 -26.58 -2.53 -18.03
N ARG A 59 -26.44 -3.74 -17.47
CA ARG A 59 -27.49 -4.45 -16.71
C ARG A 59 -27.14 -4.75 -15.25
N ILE A 60 -25.90 -4.52 -14.80
CA ILE A 60 -25.67 -4.43 -13.36
C ILE A 60 -26.61 -3.38 -12.83
N SER A 61 -27.30 -3.65 -11.72
CA SER A 61 -28.24 -2.72 -11.12
C SER A 61 -27.57 -1.36 -10.89
N LYS A 62 -27.73 -0.45 -11.86
CA LYS A 62 -27.55 0.99 -11.70
C LYS A 62 -28.77 1.60 -10.98
N GLY A 63 -29.55 0.76 -10.29
CA GLY A 63 -30.95 1.00 -9.96
C GLY A 63 -31.20 1.76 -8.66
N ASP A 64 -30.23 1.75 -7.74
CA ASP A 64 -30.31 2.53 -6.50
C ASP A 64 -29.55 3.84 -6.69
N PRO A 65 -30.06 4.99 -6.19
CA PRO A 65 -29.27 6.21 -6.17
C PRO A 65 -27.94 5.90 -5.49
N PRO A 66 -26.82 6.49 -5.94
CA PRO A 66 -25.53 6.24 -5.31
C PRO A 66 -25.65 6.54 -3.81
N ARG A 67 -25.01 5.74 -2.96
CA ARG A 67 -24.89 5.94 -1.51
C ARG A 67 -24.43 7.37 -1.25
N SER A 68 -23.55 7.92 -2.11
CA SER A 68 -23.11 9.32 -2.06
C SER A 68 -24.25 10.35 -2.17
N SER A 69 -25.45 10.00 -2.67
CA SER A 69 -26.63 10.89 -2.64
C SER A 69 -27.14 11.18 -1.22
N LYS A 70 -26.78 10.36 -0.22
CA LYS A 70 -27.09 10.57 1.20
C LYS A 70 -26.15 11.56 1.88
N ILE A 71 -25.08 11.97 1.21
CA ILE A 71 -24.12 12.97 1.70
C ILE A 71 -24.15 14.24 0.84
N LYS A 72 -23.55 15.31 1.34
CA LYS A 72 -23.72 16.65 0.76
C LYS A 72 -22.88 16.85 -0.52
N SER A 73 -23.54 17.18 -1.63
CA SER A 73 -22.89 17.62 -2.88
C SER A 73 -22.42 19.07 -2.80
N ASP A 74 -21.50 19.44 -3.70
CA ASP A 74 -21.01 20.80 -3.90
C ASP A 74 -22.17 21.80 -4.13
N PRO A 75 -22.30 22.87 -3.33
CA PRO A 75 -23.30 23.91 -3.54
C PRO A 75 -23.26 24.58 -4.92
N GLN A 76 -22.10 24.63 -5.58
CA GLN A 76 -21.97 25.18 -6.93
C GLN A 76 -22.52 24.22 -8.00
N PHE A 77 -22.48 22.91 -7.73
CA PHE A 77 -22.99 21.88 -8.63
C PHE A 77 -23.89 20.91 -7.86
N PRO A 78 -25.06 21.38 -7.37
CA PRO A 78 -25.88 20.61 -6.44
C PRO A 78 -26.55 19.40 -7.10
N THR A 79 -26.69 19.40 -8.43
CA THR A 79 -27.34 18.32 -9.21
C THR A 79 -26.49 17.89 -10.42
N PRO A 80 -26.69 16.68 -10.96
CA PRO A 80 -26.10 16.25 -12.22
C PRO A 80 -26.24 17.26 -13.37
N GLU A 81 -27.42 17.85 -13.55
CA GLU A 81 -27.74 18.78 -14.64
C GLU A 81 -26.90 20.05 -14.55
N SER A 82 -26.68 20.55 -13.32
CA SER A 82 -25.84 21.73 -13.09
C SER A 82 -24.38 21.51 -13.50
N SER A 83 -23.86 20.30 -13.32
CA SER A 83 -22.52 19.92 -13.78
C SER A 83 -22.48 19.66 -15.29
N ALA A 84 -23.50 18.99 -15.84
CA ALA A 84 -23.58 18.65 -17.25
C ALA A 84 -23.59 19.90 -18.15
N GLY A 85 -24.30 20.96 -17.74
CA GLY A 85 -24.34 22.24 -18.45
C GLY A 85 -23.10 23.12 -18.25
N ALA A 86 -22.20 22.77 -17.33
CA ALA A 86 -21.01 23.57 -17.03
C ALA A 86 -19.88 23.36 -18.04
N THR A 87 -19.13 24.43 -18.33
CA THR A 87 -17.90 24.36 -19.11
C THR A 87 -16.78 23.65 -18.33
N ARG A 88 -15.75 23.14 -19.02
CA ARG A 88 -14.62 22.45 -18.37
C ARG A 88 -13.87 23.35 -17.39
N SER A 89 -13.70 24.62 -17.71
CA SER A 89 -13.04 25.59 -16.82
C SER A 89 -13.79 25.79 -15.51
N GLN A 90 -15.14 25.74 -15.53
CA GLN A 90 -15.96 25.83 -14.31
C GLN A 90 -15.87 24.58 -13.43
N LEU A 91 -15.54 23.42 -14.02
CA LEU A 91 -15.30 22.16 -13.31
C LEU A 91 -13.83 21.96 -12.91
N GLY A 92 -12.98 22.96 -13.20
CA GLY A 92 -11.56 22.93 -12.90
C GLY A 92 -11.21 23.20 -11.43
N PRO A 93 -9.91 23.20 -11.11
CA PRO A 93 -9.40 23.23 -9.73
C PRO A 93 -9.88 24.43 -8.89
N ARG A 94 -10.39 24.16 -7.69
CA ARG A 94 -10.81 25.20 -6.71
C ARG A 94 -10.98 24.64 -5.29
N MET A 95 -11.11 25.55 -4.33
CA MET A 95 -11.56 25.20 -2.98
C MET A 95 -13.06 24.92 -2.97
N VAL A 96 -13.45 23.76 -2.43
CA VAL A 96 -14.83 23.30 -2.30
C VAL A 96 -15.18 23.27 -0.81
N LYS A 97 -16.24 23.97 -0.40
CA LYS A 97 -16.68 24.07 0.99
C LYS A 97 -18.08 23.49 1.18
N ALA A 98 -18.38 23.06 2.41
CA ALA A 98 -19.70 22.51 2.79
C ALA A 98 -20.19 21.35 1.91
N ALA A 99 -19.27 20.50 1.45
CA ALA A 99 -19.54 19.37 0.58
C ALA A 99 -18.53 18.25 0.75
N LEU A 100 -18.96 17.03 0.42
CA LEU A 100 -18.20 15.79 0.45
C LEU A 100 -17.83 15.28 -0.94
N TYR A 101 -18.46 15.80 -1.99
CA TYR A 101 -18.12 15.50 -3.38
C TYR A 101 -18.61 16.59 -4.35
N THR A 102 -18.12 16.57 -5.57
CA THR A 102 -18.62 17.39 -6.69
C THR A 102 -19.02 16.50 -7.86
N TYR A 103 -20.19 16.74 -8.46
CA TYR A 103 -20.53 16.15 -9.75
C TYR A 103 -19.59 16.66 -10.83
N VAL A 104 -18.85 15.77 -11.50
CA VAL A 104 -17.88 16.11 -12.54
C VAL A 104 -17.72 14.95 -13.51
N ARG A 105 -17.84 15.23 -14.81
CA ARG A 105 -17.73 14.22 -15.88
C ARG A 105 -16.27 13.98 -16.29
N PRO A 106 -15.88 12.75 -16.69
CA PRO A 106 -14.58 12.47 -17.31
C PRO A 106 -14.28 13.40 -18.48
N ASP A 107 -13.01 13.71 -18.74
CA ASP A 107 -12.58 14.35 -19.98
C ASP A 107 -12.83 13.40 -21.16
N PRO A 108 -13.29 13.91 -22.31
CA PRO A 108 -13.44 13.09 -23.50
C PRO A 108 -12.08 12.55 -23.94
N VAL A 109 -12.06 11.29 -24.36
CA VAL A 109 -10.91 10.64 -24.99
C VAL A 109 -11.20 10.52 -26.47
N GLU A 110 -10.55 11.35 -27.28
CA GLU A 110 -10.84 11.47 -28.72
C GLU A 110 -10.13 10.43 -29.59
N ASP A 111 -8.96 9.94 -29.16
CA ASP A 111 -8.07 9.10 -29.98
C ASP A 111 -8.00 7.65 -29.50
N ASN A 112 -8.62 6.75 -30.28
CA ASN A 112 -8.48 5.28 -30.27
C ASN A 112 -7.92 4.67 -28.95
N PRO A 113 -8.66 4.74 -27.83
CA PRO A 113 -8.22 4.11 -26.60
C PRO A 113 -8.07 2.60 -26.79
N GLU A 114 -7.00 2.03 -26.25
CA GLU A 114 -6.68 0.60 -26.38
C GLU A 114 -6.87 -0.10 -25.04
N LEU A 115 -7.75 -1.10 -24.98
CA LEU A 115 -7.92 -1.93 -23.80
C LEU A 115 -6.74 -2.91 -23.68
N LEU A 116 -5.82 -2.65 -22.76
CA LEU A 116 -4.61 -3.46 -22.59
C LEU A 116 -4.86 -4.72 -21.77
N ALA A 117 -5.65 -4.59 -20.70
CA ALA A 117 -5.88 -5.69 -19.76
C ALA A 117 -7.21 -5.54 -19.02
N VAL A 118 -7.78 -6.69 -18.64
CA VAL A 118 -8.96 -6.80 -17.77
C VAL A 118 -8.73 -7.94 -16.79
N SER A 119 -9.01 -7.73 -15.51
CA SER A 119 -8.93 -8.79 -14.50
C SER A 119 -10.17 -9.69 -14.54
N PRO A 120 -10.02 -11.00 -14.80
CA PRO A 120 -11.14 -11.93 -14.75
C PRO A 120 -11.72 -12.10 -13.33
N LEU A 121 -10.89 -12.00 -12.28
CA LEU A 121 -11.34 -11.94 -10.89
C LEU A 121 -12.21 -10.71 -10.63
N ALA A 122 -11.77 -9.53 -11.09
CA ALA A 122 -12.53 -8.29 -10.93
C ALA A 122 -13.90 -8.34 -11.61
N LEU A 123 -13.97 -8.87 -12.85
CA LEU A 123 -15.24 -9.09 -13.54
C LEU A 123 -16.20 -9.91 -12.68
N ARG A 124 -15.72 -11.01 -12.08
CA ARG A 124 -16.53 -11.85 -11.18
C ARG A 124 -16.95 -11.11 -9.92
N SER A 125 -16.06 -10.35 -9.29
CA SER A 125 -16.36 -9.57 -8.08
C SER A 125 -17.48 -8.55 -8.32
N ILE A 126 -17.47 -7.87 -9.46
CA ILE A 126 -18.52 -6.89 -9.83
C ILE A 126 -19.81 -7.58 -10.32
N GLY A 127 -19.72 -8.82 -10.85
CA GLY A 127 -20.85 -9.56 -11.42
C GLY A 127 -21.00 -9.41 -12.94
N LEU A 128 -19.91 -9.06 -13.63
CA LEU A 128 -19.84 -8.94 -15.09
C LEU A 128 -19.56 -10.29 -15.77
N ALA A 129 -20.12 -10.47 -16.96
CA ALA A 129 -19.79 -11.61 -17.83
C ALA A 129 -18.33 -11.56 -18.30
N ARG A 130 -17.71 -12.74 -18.46
CA ARG A 130 -16.38 -12.87 -19.07
C ARG A 130 -16.31 -12.36 -20.51
N THR A 131 -17.44 -12.32 -21.21
CA THR A 131 -17.57 -11.79 -22.57
C THR A 131 -17.77 -10.28 -22.61
N GLU A 132 -17.94 -9.61 -21.47
CA GLU A 132 -18.19 -8.17 -21.47
C GLU A 132 -17.06 -7.35 -22.09
N PRO A 133 -15.76 -7.67 -21.87
CA PRO A 133 -14.66 -6.89 -22.46
C PRO A 133 -14.64 -6.83 -23.99
N SER A 134 -15.26 -7.79 -24.69
CA SER A 134 -15.31 -7.78 -26.16
C SER A 134 -16.37 -6.82 -26.72
N ARG A 135 -17.17 -6.20 -25.85
CA ARG A 135 -18.21 -5.26 -26.24
C ARG A 135 -17.66 -3.85 -26.41
N PRO A 136 -18.01 -3.12 -27.49
CA PRO A 136 -17.59 -1.72 -27.66
C PRO A 136 -18.02 -0.81 -26.50
N GLU A 137 -19.17 -1.09 -25.88
CA GLU A 137 -19.68 -0.32 -24.75
C GLU A 137 -18.79 -0.43 -23.51
N PHE A 138 -18.09 -1.57 -23.32
CA PHE A 138 -17.15 -1.74 -22.22
C PHE A 138 -15.95 -0.82 -22.38
N LEU A 139 -15.34 -0.79 -23.58
CA LEU A 139 -14.23 0.13 -23.87
C LEU A 139 -14.67 1.59 -23.69
N LYS A 140 -15.87 1.96 -24.17
CA LYS A 140 -16.42 3.30 -23.96
C LYS A 140 -16.54 3.66 -22.48
N LEU A 141 -16.95 2.70 -21.65
CA LEU A 141 -17.05 2.87 -20.21
C LEU A 141 -15.68 3.07 -19.55
N VAL A 142 -14.75 2.15 -19.77
CA VAL A 142 -13.46 2.15 -19.07
C VAL A 142 -12.45 3.16 -19.63
N SER A 143 -12.79 3.84 -20.73
CA SER A 143 -12.08 5.01 -21.25
C SER A 143 -12.71 6.34 -20.81
N GLY A 144 -13.86 6.32 -20.13
CA GLY A 144 -14.56 7.54 -19.71
C GLY A 144 -15.38 8.23 -20.80
N ASN A 145 -15.57 7.59 -21.95
CA ASN A 145 -16.31 8.13 -23.09
C ASN A 145 -17.84 7.94 -23.01
N GLY A 146 -18.34 7.32 -21.93
CA GLY A 146 -19.77 7.19 -21.62
C GLY A 146 -20.16 5.78 -21.19
N GLY A 147 -21.45 5.46 -21.17
CA GLY A 147 -21.97 4.17 -20.69
C GLY A 147 -22.38 4.18 -19.20
N PHE A 148 -22.36 5.36 -18.56
CA PHE A 148 -22.74 5.57 -17.15
C PHE A 148 -24.00 6.44 -16.99
N GLU A 149 -24.52 7.03 -18.07
CA GLU A 149 -25.49 8.13 -18.04
C GLU A 149 -26.93 7.72 -17.70
N ASP A 150 -27.31 6.44 -17.88
CA ASP A 150 -28.72 6.04 -17.80
C ASP A 150 -29.36 6.21 -16.41
N LYS A 151 -28.59 6.29 -15.32
CA LYS A 151 -29.11 6.35 -13.92
C LYS A 151 -28.17 6.97 -12.88
N SER A 152 -26.96 7.37 -13.26
CA SER A 152 -25.95 7.94 -12.37
C SER A 152 -25.22 9.05 -13.12
N TYR A 153 -24.65 9.98 -12.38
CA TYR A 153 -23.78 11.01 -12.95
C TYR A 153 -22.44 10.98 -12.22
N PRO A 154 -21.30 11.05 -12.94
CA PRO A 154 -19.99 10.91 -12.32
C PRO A 154 -19.68 12.01 -11.28
N TRP A 155 -18.85 11.67 -10.29
CA TRP A 155 -18.45 12.55 -9.19
C TRP A 155 -16.99 12.37 -8.78
N ALA A 156 -16.47 13.34 -8.06
CA ALA A 156 -15.15 13.30 -7.44
C ALA A 156 -15.28 13.66 -5.95
N GLN A 157 -14.61 12.92 -5.07
CA GLN A 157 -14.72 13.12 -3.62
C GLN A 157 -13.87 14.30 -3.12
N CYS A 158 -14.38 14.99 -2.11
CA CYS A 158 -13.73 16.08 -1.40
C CYS A 158 -13.18 15.55 -0.07
N TYR A 159 -11.86 15.63 0.13
CA TYR A 159 -11.21 15.25 1.38
C TYR A 159 -9.96 16.11 1.59
N GLY A 160 -9.40 16.06 2.79
CA GLY A 160 -8.11 16.64 3.16
C GLY A 160 -7.21 15.54 3.69
N GLY A 161 -6.17 15.89 4.45
CA GLY A 161 -5.38 14.89 5.14
C GLY A 161 -4.06 15.42 5.69
N TRP A 162 -3.46 14.61 6.56
CA TRP A 162 -2.13 14.81 7.10
C TRP A 162 -1.13 14.06 6.24
N GLN A 163 -0.31 14.81 5.50
CA GLN A 163 0.75 14.27 4.64
C GLN A 163 2.08 14.33 5.38
N PHE A 164 2.72 13.17 5.58
CA PHE A 164 3.95 13.06 6.37
C PHE A 164 3.83 13.68 7.78
N GLY A 165 2.63 13.61 8.37
CA GLY A 165 2.33 14.20 9.68
C GLY A 165 2.04 15.71 9.66
N GLN A 166 2.01 16.36 8.50
CA GLN A 166 1.70 17.78 8.34
C GLN A 166 0.34 17.98 7.68
N TRP A 167 -0.45 18.93 8.15
CA TRP A 167 -1.76 19.22 7.57
C TRP A 167 -1.62 19.79 6.15
N ALA A 168 -2.19 19.10 5.16
CA ALA A 168 -2.06 19.47 3.75
C ALA A 168 -3.23 20.33 3.22
N GLY A 169 -4.21 20.64 4.06
CA GLY A 169 -5.41 21.37 3.65
C GLY A 169 -6.36 20.52 2.81
N GLN A 170 -7.04 21.15 1.85
CA GLN A 170 -7.96 20.45 0.96
C GLN A 170 -7.18 19.70 -0.14
N LEU A 171 -7.49 18.42 -0.26
CA LEU A 171 -7.08 17.52 -1.33
C LEU A 171 -8.34 17.16 -2.14
N GLY A 172 -8.66 15.87 -2.25
CA GLY A 172 -9.77 15.33 -3.01
C GLY A 172 -9.30 14.47 -4.18
N ASP A 173 -10.27 13.89 -4.89
CA ASP A 173 -10.02 13.08 -6.07
C ASP A 173 -9.54 13.95 -7.25
N GLY A 174 -8.26 14.33 -7.23
CA GLY A 174 -7.67 15.27 -8.18
C GLY A 174 -7.39 14.70 -9.57
N ARG A 175 -7.48 13.38 -9.72
CA ARG A 175 -7.30 12.66 -11.00
C ARG A 175 -8.14 11.39 -11.05
N ALA A 176 -9.18 11.32 -10.22
CA ALA A 176 -10.05 10.17 -10.12
C ALA A 176 -11.50 10.64 -10.21
N ILE A 177 -12.32 9.89 -10.92
CA ILE A 177 -13.73 10.24 -11.13
C ILE A 177 -14.55 8.96 -10.98
N SER A 178 -15.39 8.94 -9.96
CA SER A 178 -16.34 7.88 -9.69
C SER A 178 -17.48 7.97 -10.70
N LEU A 179 -17.90 6.85 -11.28
CA LEU A 179 -18.88 6.83 -12.37
C LEU A 179 -20.28 6.49 -11.85
N PHE A 180 -20.37 5.38 -11.13
CA PHE A 180 -21.59 4.82 -10.58
C PHE A 180 -21.23 3.74 -9.58
N GLU A 181 -22.26 3.23 -8.91
CA GLU A 181 -22.15 2.09 -8.02
C GLU A 181 -22.85 0.87 -8.62
N ALA A 182 -22.24 -0.29 -8.44
CA ALA A 182 -22.61 -1.55 -9.04
C ALA A 182 -22.83 -2.58 -7.93
N THR A 183 -24.02 -3.18 -7.90
CA THR A 183 -24.30 -4.30 -6.98
C THR A 183 -24.14 -5.61 -7.72
N ASN A 184 -23.25 -6.47 -7.23
CA ASN A 184 -23.14 -7.84 -7.70
C ASN A 184 -24.46 -8.57 -7.43
N PRO A 185 -25.15 -9.09 -8.47
CA PRO A 185 -26.48 -9.66 -8.31
C PRO A 185 -26.49 -10.98 -7.52
N GLU A 186 -25.36 -11.69 -7.48
CA GLU A 186 -25.23 -12.96 -6.75
C GLU A 186 -24.80 -12.74 -5.31
N THR A 187 -23.70 -12.00 -5.08
CA THR A 187 -23.15 -11.81 -3.73
C THR A 187 -23.86 -10.71 -2.95
N LYS A 188 -24.58 -9.82 -3.64
CA LYS A 188 -25.18 -8.58 -3.13
C LYS A 188 -24.16 -7.54 -2.64
N ASN A 189 -22.87 -7.80 -2.79
CA ASN A 189 -21.83 -6.80 -2.53
C ASN A 189 -22.00 -5.63 -3.50
N ARG A 190 -21.81 -4.42 -2.98
CA ARG A 190 -21.94 -3.17 -3.74
C ARG A 190 -20.58 -2.49 -3.84
N TYR A 191 -20.26 -2.00 -5.03
CA TYR A 191 -18.96 -1.41 -5.35
C TYR A 191 -19.13 -0.08 -6.07
N GLU A 192 -18.34 0.93 -5.69
CA GLU A 192 -18.19 2.18 -6.41
C GLU A 192 -17.07 2.06 -7.45
N LEU A 193 -17.42 2.22 -8.74
CA LEU A 193 -16.46 2.18 -9.85
C LEU A 193 -15.90 3.57 -10.10
N GLN A 194 -14.59 3.66 -10.24
CA GLN A 194 -13.85 4.90 -10.40
C GLN A 194 -12.81 4.78 -11.51
N LEU A 195 -12.68 5.82 -12.33
CA LEU A 195 -11.60 5.92 -13.32
C LEU A 195 -10.49 6.82 -12.78
N LYS A 196 -9.28 6.30 -12.68
CA LYS A 196 -8.08 7.08 -12.34
C LYS A 196 -7.34 7.45 -13.62
N GLY A 197 -7.05 8.74 -13.80
CA GLY A 197 -6.47 9.32 -15.02
C GLY A 197 -7.50 9.90 -16.00
N ALA A 198 -8.78 9.93 -15.62
CA ALA A 198 -9.88 10.31 -16.49
C ALA A 198 -10.07 11.82 -16.70
N GLY A 199 -9.18 12.67 -16.17
CA GLY A 199 -9.25 14.11 -16.37
C GLY A 199 -9.23 14.95 -15.11
N GLN A 200 -9.29 16.26 -15.30
CA GLN A 200 -9.26 17.23 -14.22
C GLN A 200 -10.60 17.28 -13.47
N THR A 201 -10.50 17.63 -12.20
CA THR A 201 -11.61 17.82 -11.27
C THR A 201 -11.38 19.11 -10.48
N PRO A 202 -12.35 19.55 -9.65
CA PRO A 202 -12.13 20.64 -8.70
C PRO A 202 -10.96 20.42 -7.73
N TYR A 203 -10.50 19.17 -7.60
CA TYR A 203 -9.49 18.75 -6.65
C TYR A 203 -8.10 18.55 -7.29
N SER A 204 -7.93 18.77 -8.60
CA SER A 204 -6.64 18.53 -9.27
C SER A 204 -5.53 19.47 -8.81
N ARG A 205 -5.87 20.57 -8.10
CA ARG A 205 -4.93 21.63 -7.69
C ARG A 205 -4.16 22.14 -8.92
N PHE A 206 -2.88 21.80 -9.01
CA PHE A 206 -1.98 22.19 -10.10
C PHE A 206 -1.73 21.06 -11.11
N ALA A 207 -2.32 19.88 -10.91
CA ALA A 207 -2.08 18.70 -11.73
C ALA A 207 -3.01 18.64 -12.96
N ASP A 208 -2.58 17.85 -13.95
CA ASP A 208 -3.26 17.63 -15.23
C ASP A 208 -4.46 16.67 -15.18
N GLY A 209 -4.72 16.04 -14.02
CA GLY A 209 -5.80 15.05 -13.87
C GLY A 209 -5.54 13.71 -14.60
N LYS A 210 -4.32 13.49 -15.11
CA LYS A 210 -3.96 12.28 -15.87
C LYS A 210 -3.11 11.31 -15.04
N ALA A 211 -3.17 10.03 -15.41
CA ALA A 211 -2.30 8.98 -14.92
C ALA A 211 -1.45 8.46 -16.07
N VAL A 212 -0.20 8.07 -15.79
CA VAL A 212 0.74 7.55 -16.79
C VAL A 212 0.66 6.03 -16.84
N LEU A 213 1.07 5.43 -17.96
CA LEU A 213 1.01 3.98 -18.17
C LEU A 213 1.77 3.19 -17.10
N ARG A 214 2.98 3.61 -16.72
CA ARG A 214 3.78 2.95 -15.69
C ARG A 214 3.04 2.81 -14.36
N SER A 215 2.47 3.90 -13.84
CA SER A 215 1.76 3.89 -12.54
C SER A 215 0.47 3.09 -12.63
N SER A 216 -0.17 3.12 -13.81
CA SER A 216 -1.41 2.42 -14.07
C SER A 216 -1.21 0.89 -14.10
N ILE A 217 -0.12 0.41 -14.71
CA ILE A 217 0.27 -1.01 -14.68
C ILE A 217 0.55 -1.45 -13.23
N ARG A 218 1.33 -0.67 -12.48
CA ARG A 218 1.67 -0.98 -11.08
C ARG A 218 0.42 -1.11 -10.21
N GLU A 219 -0.49 -0.13 -10.27
CA GLU A 219 -1.75 -0.14 -9.53
C GLU A 219 -2.65 -1.32 -9.95
N PHE A 220 -2.78 -1.57 -11.25
CA PHE A 220 -3.59 -2.69 -11.75
C PHE A 220 -3.10 -4.04 -11.22
N VAL A 221 -1.78 -4.29 -11.28
CA VAL A 221 -1.19 -5.57 -10.83
C VAL A 221 -1.28 -5.73 -9.31
N VAL A 222 -0.93 -4.71 -8.52
CA VAL A 222 -0.90 -4.85 -7.06
C VAL A 222 -2.29 -4.95 -6.43
N SER A 223 -3.28 -4.22 -6.96
CA SER A 223 -4.66 -4.29 -6.49
C SER A 223 -5.20 -5.73 -6.54
N GLU A 224 -4.96 -6.41 -7.65
CA GLU A 224 -5.45 -7.77 -7.86
C GLU A 224 -4.58 -8.81 -7.14
N TYR A 225 -3.28 -8.54 -6.98
CA TYR A 225 -2.39 -9.42 -6.23
C TYR A 225 -2.73 -9.43 -4.74
N LEU A 226 -2.88 -8.26 -4.11
CA LEU A 226 -3.25 -8.16 -2.70
C LEU A 226 -4.57 -8.88 -2.42
N HIS A 227 -5.57 -8.71 -3.29
CA HIS A 227 -6.81 -9.46 -3.20
C HIS A 227 -6.60 -10.98 -3.25
N SER A 228 -5.78 -11.46 -4.18
CA SER A 228 -5.55 -12.89 -4.40
C SER A 228 -4.78 -13.54 -3.26
N ILE A 229 -3.98 -12.79 -2.50
CA ILE A 229 -3.31 -13.27 -1.27
C ILE A 229 -4.12 -12.99 0.01
N GLY A 230 -5.36 -12.50 -0.10
CA GLY A 230 -6.27 -12.31 1.04
C GLY A 230 -6.02 -11.03 1.87
N ILE A 231 -5.28 -10.07 1.32
CA ILE A 231 -5.10 -8.74 1.90
C ILE A 231 -6.21 -7.81 1.39
N PRO A 232 -7.01 -7.19 2.29
CA PRO A 232 -8.04 -6.23 1.89
C PRO A 232 -7.44 -5.10 1.04
N SER A 233 -7.99 -4.89 -0.15
CA SER A 233 -7.45 -3.95 -1.13
C SER A 233 -8.54 -3.42 -2.06
N THR A 234 -8.40 -2.17 -2.48
CA THR A 234 -9.08 -1.68 -3.68
C THR A 234 -8.70 -2.54 -4.88
N ARG A 235 -9.64 -2.69 -5.81
CA ARG A 235 -9.57 -3.66 -6.91
C ARG A 235 -9.43 -2.95 -8.25
N ALA A 236 -8.85 -3.62 -9.24
CA ALA A 236 -8.64 -3.07 -10.57
C ALA A 236 -9.35 -3.91 -11.63
N LEU A 237 -10.34 -3.30 -12.29
CA LEU A 237 -11.12 -3.94 -13.33
C LEU A 237 -10.37 -3.98 -14.66
N SER A 238 -9.82 -2.86 -15.11
CA SER A 238 -9.17 -2.76 -16.41
C SER A 238 -8.07 -1.71 -16.48
N LEU A 239 -7.20 -1.88 -17.47
CA LEU A 239 -6.15 -0.95 -17.87
C LEU A 239 -6.38 -0.53 -19.33
N THR A 240 -6.55 0.77 -19.57
CA THR A 240 -6.81 1.35 -20.88
C THR A 240 -5.70 2.32 -21.24
N LEU A 241 -5.00 2.09 -22.35
CA LEU A 241 -3.98 3.00 -22.87
C LEU A 241 -4.63 4.16 -23.63
N LEU A 242 -4.04 5.35 -23.50
CA LEU A 242 -4.42 6.55 -24.24
C LEU A 242 -3.25 7.02 -25.13
N PRO A 243 -3.08 6.45 -26.35
CA PRO A 243 -1.85 6.63 -27.13
C PRO A 243 -1.50 8.09 -27.46
N SER A 244 -2.51 8.93 -27.68
CA SER A 244 -2.33 10.34 -28.03
C SER A 244 -2.23 11.28 -26.83
N ASN A 245 -2.46 10.79 -25.61
CA ASN A 245 -2.42 11.61 -24.41
C ASN A 245 -1.05 11.44 -23.76
N GLN A 246 -0.34 12.55 -23.60
CA GLN A 246 0.94 12.59 -22.90
C GLN A 246 0.83 13.45 -21.64
N ALA A 247 1.58 13.07 -20.62
CA ALA A 247 1.72 13.84 -19.40
C ALA A 247 3.21 14.07 -19.10
N VAL A 248 3.53 15.26 -18.59
CA VAL A 248 4.89 15.59 -18.16
C VAL A 248 5.06 15.17 -16.70
N ARG A 249 6.02 14.30 -16.44
CA ARG A 249 6.53 13.95 -15.11
C ARG A 249 8.01 14.29 -15.07
N GLU A 250 8.87 13.36 -14.65
CA GLU A 250 10.32 13.49 -14.84
C GLU A 250 10.71 13.45 -16.33
N LYS A 251 9.90 12.73 -17.12
CA LYS A 251 9.94 12.65 -18.58
C LYS A 251 8.53 12.79 -19.15
N ILE A 252 8.41 12.92 -20.46
CA ILE A 252 7.13 12.80 -21.15
C ILE A 252 6.74 11.32 -21.15
N GLU A 253 5.54 11.01 -20.65
CA GLU A 253 5.03 9.65 -20.53
C GLU A 253 3.65 9.54 -21.15
N THR A 254 3.36 8.38 -21.74
CA THR A 254 2.04 8.05 -22.30
C THR A 254 1.03 7.86 -21.18
N CYS A 255 -0.16 8.44 -21.33
CA CYS A 255 -1.24 8.34 -20.36
C CYS A 255 -1.98 7.00 -20.46
N ALA A 256 -2.59 6.62 -19.35
CA ALA A 256 -3.50 5.49 -19.25
C ALA A 256 -4.61 5.79 -18.24
N ILE A 257 -5.66 4.99 -18.30
CA ILE A 257 -6.75 4.97 -17.32
C ILE A 257 -6.77 3.59 -16.66
N VAL A 258 -6.82 3.58 -15.33
CA VAL A 258 -7.19 2.38 -14.56
C VAL A 258 -8.65 2.52 -14.16
N CYS A 259 -9.48 1.56 -14.55
CA CYS A 259 -10.81 1.41 -13.97
C CYS A 259 -10.66 0.60 -12.69
N ARG A 260 -10.87 1.24 -11.54
CA ARG A 260 -10.75 0.65 -10.21
C ARG A 260 -12.08 0.66 -9.48
N PHE A 261 -12.24 -0.18 -8.47
CA PHE A 261 -13.46 -0.25 -7.69
C PHE A 261 -13.20 -0.66 -6.23
N ALA A 262 -14.11 -0.25 -5.36
CA ALA A 262 -14.06 -0.55 -3.93
C ALA A 262 -15.47 -0.50 -3.34
N GLU A 263 -15.70 -1.13 -2.19
CA GLU A 263 -16.95 -1.03 -1.44
C GLU A 263 -17.21 0.40 -0.95
N SER A 264 -16.13 1.16 -0.69
CA SER A 264 -16.16 2.57 -0.35
C SER A 264 -14.79 3.22 -0.59
N TRP A 265 -14.80 4.47 -1.06
CA TRP A 265 -13.60 5.30 -1.20
C TRP A 265 -13.42 6.31 -0.07
N ILE A 266 -14.27 6.27 0.97
CA ILE A 266 -14.15 7.15 2.13
C ILE A 266 -12.85 6.85 2.89
N ARG A 267 -12.13 7.92 3.25
CA ARG A 267 -10.83 7.88 3.92
C ARG A 267 -10.92 8.58 5.27
N ILE A 268 -9.92 8.39 6.12
CA ILE A 268 -9.76 9.20 7.35
C ILE A 268 -9.66 10.69 6.97
N GLY A 269 -8.92 11.01 5.91
CA GLY A 269 -8.83 12.38 5.36
C GLY A 269 -10.15 13.06 5.03
N THR A 270 -11.24 12.31 4.82
CA THR A 270 -12.58 12.88 4.63
C THR A 270 -13.10 13.51 5.93
N PHE A 271 -12.81 12.89 7.09
CA PHE A 271 -13.15 13.41 8.41
C PHE A 271 -12.24 14.58 8.80
N ASP A 272 -10.93 14.46 8.56
CA ASP A 272 -9.94 15.49 8.90
C ASP A 272 -10.35 16.86 8.33
N LEU A 273 -10.83 16.89 7.07
CA LEU A 273 -11.22 18.12 6.41
C LEU A 273 -12.43 18.79 7.06
N LEU A 274 -13.41 18.00 7.50
CA LEU A 274 -14.61 18.52 8.16
C LEU A 274 -14.25 19.07 9.54
N ARG A 275 -13.43 18.34 10.31
CA ARG A 275 -12.94 18.78 11.61
C ARG A 275 -12.14 20.07 11.50
N ALA A 276 -11.17 20.13 10.56
CA ALA A 276 -10.34 21.31 10.33
C ALA A 276 -11.15 22.57 9.95
N ARG A 277 -12.38 22.39 9.45
CA ARG A 277 -13.30 23.48 9.07
C ARG A 277 -14.35 23.79 10.13
N GLY A 278 -14.42 23.01 11.21
CA GLY A 278 -15.51 23.12 12.20
C GLY A 278 -16.88 22.74 11.64
N ASP A 279 -16.95 21.92 10.58
CA ASP A 279 -18.19 21.54 9.91
C ASP A 279 -18.88 20.38 10.65
N ARG A 280 -19.39 20.65 11.85
CA ARG A 280 -20.01 19.66 12.75
C ARG A 280 -21.19 18.94 12.10
N LYS A 281 -21.99 19.67 11.30
CA LYS A 281 -23.19 19.14 10.65
C LYS A 281 -22.83 18.07 9.63
N ASN A 282 -21.89 18.38 8.72
CA ASN A 282 -21.45 17.39 7.74
C ASN A 282 -20.60 16.28 8.37
N LEU A 283 -19.87 16.55 9.46
CA LEU A 283 -19.12 15.52 10.18
C LEU A 283 -20.07 14.46 10.74
N ARG A 284 -21.17 14.87 11.39
CA ARG A 284 -22.19 13.95 11.87
C ARG A 284 -22.88 13.20 10.73
N LEU A 285 -23.26 13.91 9.66
CA LEU A 285 -23.86 13.30 8.47
C LEU A 285 -22.96 12.24 7.85
N LEU A 286 -21.65 12.52 7.74
CA LEU A 286 -20.66 11.57 7.24
C LEU A 286 -20.52 10.36 8.17
N SER A 287 -20.50 10.58 9.49
CA SER A 287 -20.45 9.49 10.47
C SER A 287 -21.67 8.57 10.38
N ASP A 288 -22.88 9.14 10.26
CA ASP A 288 -24.11 8.36 10.08
C ASP A 288 -24.05 7.55 8.77
N TYR A 289 -23.63 8.21 7.68
CA TYR A 289 -23.43 7.56 6.39
C TYR A 289 -22.41 6.42 6.45
N VAL A 290 -21.25 6.62 7.08
CA VAL A 290 -20.22 5.59 7.19
C VAL A 290 -20.72 4.42 8.03
N ARG A 291 -21.37 4.68 9.16
CA ARG A 291 -21.95 3.63 10.01
C ARG A 291 -22.98 2.79 9.25
N GLU A 292 -23.96 3.44 8.64
CA GLU A 292 -25.15 2.77 8.10
C GLU A 292 -24.92 2.20 6.71
N GLU A 293 -24.22 2.93 5.84
CA GLU A 293 -24.07 2.57 4.44
C GLU A 293 -22.74 1.88 4.16
N VAL A 294 -21.65 2.31 4.79
CA VAL A 294 -20.31 1.79 4.48
C VAL A 294 -19.95 0.59 5.34
N LEU A 295 -20.21 0.66 6.64
CA LEU A 295 -19.95 -0.42 7.59
C LEU A 295 -21.15 -1.36 7.77
N GLU A 296 -22.32 -0.96 7.28
CA GLU A 296 -23.59 -1.69 7.37
C GLU A 296 -23.97 -2.03 8.83
N MET A 297 -23.56 -1.18 9.76
CA MET A 297 -23.84 -1.30 11.19
C MET A 297 -25.26 -0.80 11.47
N LYS A 298 -26.20 -1.74 11.60
CA LYS A 298 -27.57 -1.44 12.00
C LYS A 298 -27.65 -1.19 13.50
N GLU A 299 -28.59 -0.35 13.91
CA GLU A 299 -28.92 -0.22 15.32
C GLU A 299 -29.39 -1.58 15.86
N LYS A 300 -28.66 -2.11 16.83
CA LYS A 300 -29.17 -3.21 17.65
C LYS A 300 -30.27 -2.62 18.53
N PRO A 301 -31.47 -3.25 18.61
CA PRO A 301 -32.45 -2.83 19.59
C PRO A 301 -31.78 -2.85 20.95
N GLN A 302 -31.85 -1.73 21.69
CA GLN A 302 -31.37 -1.73 23.06
C GLN A 302 -32.27 -2.66 23.87
N VAL A 303 -31.79 -3.88 24.13
CA VAL A 303 -32.40 -4.75 25.12
C VAL A 303 -32.06 -4.12 26.47
N VAL A 304 -33.01 -3.37 27.01
CA VAL A 304 -32.95 -2.88 28.37
C VAL A 304 -33.16 -4.09 29.28
N GLY A 305 -32.08 -4.58 29.91
CA GLY A 305 -32.19 -5.51 31.05
C GLY A 305 -31.66 -6.94 30.88
N GLU A 306 -30.68 -7.20 30.02
CA GLU A 306 -29.92 -8.46 30.11
C GLU A 306 -28.47 -8.18 30.51
N ASP A 307 -28.07 -8.79 31.64
CA ASP A 307 -26.68 -8.87 32.10
C ASP A 307 -25.84 -9.43 30.96
N ARG A 308 -24.95 -8.60 30.40
CA ARG A 308 -23.93 -9.07 29.46
C ARG A 308 -22.90 -9.88 30.25
N SER A 309 -23.16 -11.16 30.43
CA SER A 309 -22.18 -12.15 30.91
C SER A 309 -21.43 -12.75 29.73
N ASP A 310 -20.64 -11.94 29.03
CA ASP A 310 -19.60 -12.43 28.12
C ASP A 310 -18.32 -11.66 28.48
N GLU A 311 -17.26 -12.40 28.81
CA GLU A 311 -16.00 -11.93 29.40
C GLU A 311 -15.26 -10.88 28.55
N VAL A 312 -15.59 -9.58 28.59
CA VAL A 312 -14.78 -8.54 27.89
C VAL A 312 -14.91 -7.13 28.53
N TYR A 313 -13.80 -6.64 29.09
CA TYR A 313 -13.29 -5.26 29.30
C TYR A 313 -14.16 -4.00 29.55
N ASP A 314 -15.49 -3.94 29.42
CA ASP A 314 -16.20 -2.66 29.64
C ASP A 314 -17.63 -2.79 30.18
N ALA A 315 -17.83 -2.28 31.40
CA ALA A 315 -19.12 -2.22 32.08
C ALA A 315 -19.93 -0.95 31.72
N ARG A 316 -19.41 -0.02 30.90
CA ARG A 316 -20.08 1.25 30.59
C ARG A 316 -20.92 1.20 29.31
N PRO A 317 -22.02 1.98 29.23
CA PRO A 317 -22.75 2.14 27.97
C PRO A 317 -21.89 2.85 26.91
N ARG A 318 -21.63 2.15 25.79
CA ARG A 318 -21.01 2.70 24.58
C ARG A 318 -22.07 3.33 23.68
N ASN A 319 -21.70 4.39 22.96
CA ASN A 319 -22.57 5.00 21.97
C ASN A 319 -22.25 4.49 20.54
N ARG A 320 -23.13 4.78 19.60
CA ARG A 320 -23.03 4.28 18.21
C ARG A 320 -21.76 4.70 17.45
N TYR A 321 -21.19 5.86 17.76
CA TYR A 321 -19.99 6.35 17.08
C TYR A 321 -18.72 5.77 17.71
N GLU A 322 -18.78 5.39 18.98
CA GLU A 322 -17.72 4.59 19.62
C GLU A 322 -17.62 3.21 18.98
N ASP A 323 -18.76 2.51 18.78
CA ASP A 323 -18.78 1.22 18.10
C ASP A 323 -18.25 1.34 16.64
N MET A 324 -18.62 2.42 15.94
CA MET A 324 -18.09 2.73 14.61
C MET A 324 -16.57 2.91 14.60
N TYR A 325 -16.04 3.71 15.54
CA TYR A 325 -14.60 3.93 15.65
C TYR A 325 -13.84 2.61 15.91
N ARG A 326 -14.34 1.78 16.84
CA ARG A 326 -13.77 0.45 17.13
C ARG A 326 -13.75 -0.42 15.87
N GLU A 327 -14.86 -0.54 15.14
CA GLU A 327 -14.91 -1.32 13.89
C GLU A 327 -13.85 -0.86 12.86
N ILE A 328 -13.68 0.46 12.68
CA ILE A 328 -12.68 1.02 11.76
C ILE A 328 -11.25 0.64 12.21
N VAL A 329 -10.97 0.72 13.51
CA VAL A 329 -9.68 0.37 14.10
C VAL A 329 -9.38 -1.12 13.90
N GLN A 330 -10.34 -1.99 14.20
CA GLN A 330 -10.18 -3.45 14.10
C GLN A 330 -9.85 -3.88 12.66
N ARG A 331 -10.54 -3.32 11.66
CA ARG A 331 -10.27 -3.59 10.23
C ARG A 331 -8.88 -3.15 9.80
N ASN A 332 -8.44 -1.98 10.24
CA ASN A 332 -7.12 -1.46 9.92
C ASN A 332 -5.99 -2.25 10.62
N ALA A 333 -6.19 -2.66 11.88
CA ALA A 333 -5.26 -3.52 12.63
C ALA A 333 -5.02 -4.86 11.91
N SER A 334 -6.09 -5.55 11.50
CA SER A 334 -5.99 -6.81 10.76
C SER A 334 -5.28 -6.63 9.40
N THR A 335 -5.58 -5.54 8.68
CA THR A 335 -4.97 -5.29 7.37
C THR A 335 -3.48 -5.00 7.46
N VAL A 336 -3.04 -4.15 8.39
CA VAL A 336 -1.62 -3.85 8.55
C VAL A 336 -0.83 -5.04 9.11
N ALA A 337 -1.45 -5.91 9.92
CA ALA A 337 -0.84 -7.19 10.32
C ALA A 337 -0.54 -8.09 9.11
N LYS A 338 -1.46 -8.16 8.15
CA LYS A 338 -1.24 -8.88 6.89
C LYS A 338 -0.14 -8.24 6.04
N TRP A 339 -0.07 -6.91 6.00
CA TRP A 339 1.03 -6.22 5.31
C TRP A 339 2.39 -6.63 5.88
N GLN A 340 2.52 -6.66 7.21
CA GLN A 340 3.75 -7.10 7.88
C GLN A 340 4.06 -8.56 7.55
N ALA A 341 3.10 -9.47 7.74
CA ALA A 341 3.32 -10.91 7.51
C ALA A 341 3.71 -11.26 6.06
N TYR A 342 3.31 -10.46 5.07
CA TYR A 342 3.63 -10.67 3.65
C TYR A 342 4.70 -9.71 3.11
N GLY A 343 5.28 -8.85 3.95
CA GLY A 343 6.34 -7.93 3.53
C GLY A 343 5.85 -6.87 2.54
N PHE A 344 4.59 -6.43 2.63
CA PHE A 344 4.06 -5.37 1.78
C PHE A 344 4.27 -4.00 2.43
N MET A 345 4.82 -3.06 1.69
CA MET A 345 4.93 -1.65 2.07
C MET A 345 4.11 -0.78 1.11
N ASN A 346 3.13 -0.03 1.64
CA ASN A 346 2.32 0.88 0.82
C ASN A 346 3.14 2.07 0.30
N GLY A 347 4.03 2.63 1.15
CA GLY A 347 4.94 3.72 0.81
C GLY A 347 4.43 5.14 1.09
N VAL A 348 3.11 5.36 1.14
CA VAL A 348 2.53 6.69 1.46
C VAL A 348 1.30 6.53 2.36
N LEU A 349 1.53 6.36 3.65
CA LEU A 349 0.49 6.14 4.66
C LEU A 349 0.00 7.45 5.30
N ASN A 350 -0.41 8.39 4.46
CA ASN A 350 -1.12 9.59 4.90
C ASN A 350 -2.55 9.25 5.36
N THR A 351 -3.21 10.14 6.11
CA THR A 351 -4.61 9.93 6.52
C THR A 351 -5.57 9.94 5.33
N ASP A 352 -5.26 10.68 4.26
CA ASP A 352 -6.01 10.63 3.00
C ASP A 352 -5.85 9.30 2.27
N ASN A 353 -4.86 8.47 2.60
CA ASN A 353 -4.66 7.14 2.03
C ASN A 353 -5.08 6.00 2.97
N THR A 354 -5.77 6.31 4.07
CA THR A 354 -6.24 5.30 5.03
C THR A 354 -7.75 5.11 4.90
N SER A 355 -8.20 3.92 4.51
CA SER A 355 -9.62 3.60 4.35
C SER A 355 -10.31 3.40 5.69
N VAL A 356 -11.56 3.87 5.79
CA VAL A 356 -12.43 3.58 6.94
C VAL A 356 -12.86 2.12 7.01
N ILE A 357 -12.71 1.34 5.95
CA ILE A 357 -13.00 -0.10 5.94
C ILE A 357 -11.74 -0.96 5.90
N GLY A 358 -10.56 -0.37 6.15
CA GLY A 358 -9.29 -1.09 6.19
C GLY A 358 -8.83 -1.62 4.83
N LEU A 359 -9.25 -1.03 3.71
CA LEU A 359 -8.70 -1.39 2.39
C LEU A 359 -7.30 -0.79 2.17
N SER A 360 -6.40 -1.58 1.60
CA SER A 360 -5.20 -1.08 0.94
C SER A 360 -5.58 -0.24 -0.28
N LEU A 361 -5.13 1.02 -0.33
CA LEU A 361 -5.52 1.94 -1.40
C LEU A 361 -4.40 2.91 -1.79
N ASP A 362 -4.62 3.55 -2.93
CA ASP A 362 -3.75 4.55 -3.59
C ASP A 362 -2.29 4.11 -3.75
N PHE A 363 -2.10 3.12 -4.62
CA PHE A 363 -0.81 2.53 -4.92
C PHE A 363 0.09 3.47 -5.72
N GLY A 364 0.97 4.18 -5.02
CA GLY A 364 2.05 4.98 -5.60
C GLY A 364 3.39 4.22 -5.53
N PRO A 365 4.33 4.65 -4.68
CA PRO A 365 5.62 4.00 -4.50
C PRO A 365 5.52 2.82 -3.53
N PHE A 366 4.67 1.82 -3.80
CA PHE A 366 4.62 0.60 -2.99
C PHE A 366 5.78 -0.34 -3.32
N SER A 367 6.07 -1.29 -2.44
CA SER A 367 6.94 -2.43 -2.75
C SER A 367 6.55 -3.65 -1.92
N PHE A 368 6.87 -4.83 -2.45
CA PHE A 368 7.07 -6.00 -1.61
C PHE A 368 8.53 -6.05 -1.16
N MET A 369 8.77 -6.62 0.01
CA MET A 369 10.09 -6.82 0.56
C MET A 369 10.83 -7.83 -0.32
N ASP A 370 11.97 -7.40 -0.85
CA ASP A 370 12.93 -8.27 -1.50
C ASP A 370 13.77 -8.92 -0.38
N THR A 371 15.00 -8.46 -0.18
CA THR A 371 15.78 -8.76 1.02
C THR A 371 15.10 -8.16 2.25
N PHE A 372 14.98 -8.94 3.33
CA PHE A 372 14.41 -8.44 4.58
C PHE A 372 15.24 -7.28 5.15
N ASN A 373 14.61 -6.12 5.29
CA ASN A 373 15.19 -4.95 5.91
C ASN A 373 14.08 -4.17 6.64
N PRO A 374 14.05 -4.15 7.98
CA PRO A 374 12.97 -3.50 8.72
C PRO A 374 12.90 -1.99 8.49
N LYS A 375 13.99 -1.36 8.06
CA LYS A 375 14.11 0.08 7.81
C LYS A 375 13.87 0.47 6.36
N PHE A 376 13.58 -0.49 5.47
CA PHE A 376 13.33 -0.18 4.06
C PHE A 376 12.03 0.61 3.88
N THR A 377 12.12 1.70 3.10
CA THR A 377 10.97 2.45 2.59
C THR A 377 11.03 2.46 1.05
N PRO A 378 9.93 2.15 0.36
CA PRO A 378 9.90 2.19 -1.10
C PRO A 378 9.76 3.62 -1.67
N ASN A 379 9.46 4.60 -0.81
CA ASN A 379 9.27 5.98 -1.22
C ASN A 379 10.58 6.78 -1.11
N HIS A 380 11.11 7.24 -2.24
CA HIS A 380 12.35 8.02 -2.29
C HIS A 380 12.24 9.39 -1.63
N ASP A 381 11.03 9.93 -1.49
CA ASP A 381 10.75 11.20 -0.81
C ASP A 381 10.65 11.04 0.73
N ASP A 382 10.58 9.81 1.24
CA ASP A 382 10.49 9.51 2.68
C ASP A 382 11.87 9.49 3.35
N HIS A 383 12.55 10.63 3.37
CA HIS A 383 13.88 10.77 3.97
C HIS A 383 13.92 10.48 5.48
N THR A 384 12.77 10.61 6.15
CA THR A 384 12.62 10.34 7.59
C THR A 384 12.32 8.88 7.92
N LEU A 385 12.15 8.03 6.89
CA LEU A 385 11.73 6.64 7.04
C LEU A 385 10.40 6.51 7.81
N ARG A 386 9.52 7.50 7.71
CA ARG A 386 8.23 7.53 8.40
C ARG A 386 7.39 6.32 8.00
N TYR A 387 7.42 5.96 6.72
CA TYR A 387 6.62 4.89 6.12
C TYR A 387 7.43 3.62 5.82
N CYS A 388 8.59 3.44 6.44
CA CYS A 388 9.36 2.20 6.31
C CYS A 388 8.59 0.99 6.88
N TYR A 389 9.00 -0.21 6.48
CA TYR A 389 8.33 -1.47 6.83
C TYR A 389 7.95 -1.57 8.32
N LYS A 390 8.92 -1.36 9.23
CA LYS A 390 8.70 -1.50 10.68
C LYS A 390 7.72 -0.46 11.26
N ASN A 391 7.59 0.70 10.61
CA ASN A 391 6.80 1.81 11.12
C ASN A 391 5.33 1.76 10.66
N GLN A 392 4.97 0.92 9.68
CA GLN A 392 3.60 0.88 9.16
C GLN A 392 2.54 0.64 10.25
N PRO A 393 2.70 -0.28 11.22
CA PRO A 393 1.73 -0.46 12.30
C PRO A 393 1.55 0.79 13.17
N THR A 394 2.65 1.44 13.56
CA THR A 394 2.59 2.66 14.39
C THR A 394 2.00 3.84 13.62
N VAL A 395 2.29 3.96 12.32
CA VAL A 395 1.71 5.02 11.49
C VAL A 395 0.21 4.83 11.27
N ILE A 396 -0.25 3.59 11.05
CA ILE A 396 -1.69 3.32 10.95
C ILE A 396 -2.39 3.66 12.26
N TRP A 397 -1.81 3.30 13.41
CA TRP A 397 -2.33 3.73 14.71
C TRP A 397 -2.38 5.27 14.82
N TRP A 398 -1.32 5.97 14.42
CA TRP A 398 -1.31 7.43 14.41
C TRP A 398 -2.45 8.02 13.54
N ASN A 399 -2.71 7.44 12.36
CA ASN A 399 -3.82 7.86 11.50
C ASN A 399 -5.18 7.61 12.18
N LEU A 400 -5.33 6.49 12.90
CA LEU A 400 -6.56 6.17 13.65
C LEU A 400 -6.77 7.11 14.85
N VAL A 401 -5.70 7.58 15.49
CA VAL A 401 -5.79 8.63 16.52
C VAL A 401 -6.25 9.97 15.93
N ARG A 402 -5.81 10.35 14.72
CA ARG A 402 -6.37 11.52 14.01
C ARG A 402 -7.86 11.39 13.77
N LEU A 403 -8.32 10.22 13.33
CA LEU A 403 -9.76 9.94 13.21
C LEU A 403 -10.49 10.06 14.56
N ALA A 404 -9.90 9.60 15.65
CA ALA A 404 -10.49 9.72 16.98
C ALA A 404 -10.65 11.18 17.41
N GLU A 405 -9.69 12.04 17.09
CA GLU A 405 -9.76 13.49 17.34
C GLU A 405 -10.85 14.16 16.50
N ASP A 406 -11.03 13.74 15.25
CA ASP A 406 -12.12 14.21 14.40
C ASP A 406 -13.47 13.84 14.98
N LEU A 407 -13.60 12.61 15.49
CA LEU A 407 -14.82 12.04 16.04
C LEU A 407 -15.04 12.37 17.52
N ALA A 408 -14.14 13.15 18.14
CA ALA A 408 -14.05 13.23 19.59
C ALA A 408 -15.37 13.61 20.27
N GLU A 409 -16.05 14.62 19.72
CA GLU A 409 -17.35 15.08 20.22
C GLU A 409 -18.44 14.00 20.07
N LEU A 410 -18.41 13.22 18.99
CA LEU A 410 -19.47 12.24 18.67
C LEU A 410 -19.33 10.97 19.51
N PHE A 411 -18.14 10.36 19.54
CA PHE A 411 -17.94 9.06 20.19
C PHE A 411 -17.83 9.14 21.73
N ALA A 412 -17.50 10.31 22.28
CA ALA A 412 -17.36 10.52 23.72
C ALA A 412 -18.57 11.21 24.36
N ALA A 413 -19.51 11.73 23.57
CA ALA A 413 -20.78 12.21 24.13
C ALA A 413 -21.56 11.06 24.78
N THR A 414 -22.21 11.34 25.92
CA THR A 414 -23.08 10.35 26.56
C THR A 414 -24.32 10.09 25.69
N PRO A 415 -24.98 8.92 25.82
CA PRO A 415 -26.21 8.64 25.09
C PRO A 415 -27.28 9.73 25.24
N GLU A 416 -27.36 10.36 26.42
CA GLU A 416 -28.32 11.44 26.70
C GLU A 416 -27.95 12.75 26.01
N MET A 417 -26.66 13.07 25.91
CA MET A 417 -26.16 14.29 25.28
C MET A 417 -26.20 14.20 23.75
N LEU A 418 -25.84 13.04 23.18
CA LEU A 418 -25.50 12.86 21.77
C LEU A 418 -26.60 13.32 20.80
N ASP A 419 -27.86 13.14 21.20
CA ASP A 419 -29.05 13.43 20.39
C ASP A 419 -29.87 14.60 20.94
N SER A 420 -29.34 15.32 21.93
CA SER A 420 -29.97 16.54 22.42
C SER A 420 -29.93 17.66 21.37
N GLU A 421 -30.99 18.46 21.30
CA GLU A 421 -31.10 19.58 20.36
C GLU A 421 -29.97 20.60 20.55
N THR A 422 -29.59 20.85 21.81
CA THR A 422 -28.46 21.71 22.17
C THR A 422 -27.14 21.17 21.61
N PHE A 423 -26.82 19.89 21.83
CA PHE A 423 -25.56 19.33 21.33
C PHE A 423 -25.47 19.31 19.80
N ILE A 424 -26.58 18.99 19.13
CA ILE A 424 -26.64 18.97 17.66
C ILE A 424 -26.42 20.36 17.08
N ASN A 425 -27.07 21.39 17.63
CA ASN A 425 -27.05 22.74 17.07
C ASN A 425 -25.86 23.58 17.55
N GLU A 426 -25.51 23.50 18.83
CA GLU A 426 -24.55 24.38 19.50
C GLU A 426 -23.28 23.65 19.91
N GLY A 427 -23.36 22.33 20.10
CA GLY A 427 -22.23 21.51 20.56
C GLY A 427 -22.07 21.54 22.06
N LEU A 428 -20.83 21.62 22.52
CA LEU A 428 -20.52 21.73 23.94
C LEU A 428 -20.74 23.17 24.39
N THR A 429 -21.65 23.38 25.34
CA THR A 429 -22.04 24.71 25.84
C THR A 429 -21.44 25.04 27.21
N SER A 430 -20.82 24.09 27.90
CA SER A 430 -20.17 24.30 29.19
C SER A 430 -18.74 23.74 29.23
N GLU A 431 -17.85 24.41 29.97
CA GLU A 431 -16.47 23.96 30.16
C GLU A 431 -16.42 22.61 30.89
N ALA A 432 -17.32 22.39 31.86
CA ALA A 432 -17.40 21.13 32.61
C ALA A 432 -17.75 19.94 31.70
N ASP A 433 -18.69 20.12 30.76
CA ASP A 433 -19.04 19.08 29.78
C ASP A 433 -17.88 18.82 28.82
N ALA A 434 -17.16 19.87 28.42
CA ALA A 434 -15.99 19.73 27.56
C ALA A 434 -14.86 18.96 28.25
N GLU A 435 -14.55 19.26 29.51
CA GLU A 435 -13.56 18.53 30.29
C GLU A 435 -13.95 17.06 30.50
N ALA A 436 -15.22 16.79 30.81
CA ALA A 436 -15.72 15.42 30.98
C ALA A 436 -15.65 14.63 29.67
N LEU A 437 -16.01 15.26 28.54
CA LEU A 437 -15.95 14.65 27.22
C LEU A 437 -14.50 14.34 26.82
N VAL A 438 -13.55 15.25 27.05
CA VAL A 438 -12.13 15.03 26.75
C VAL A 438 -11.59 13.83 27.54
N LYS A 439 -11.83 13.78 28.86
CA LYS A 439 -11.41 12.64 29.70
C LYS A 439 -11.99 11.32 29.21
N ARG A 440 -13.25 11.33 28.75
CA ARG A 440 -13.90 10.14 28.18
C ARG A 440 -13.29 9.76 26.82
N ALA A 441 -13.00 10.72 25.96
CA ALA A 441 -12.36 10.48 24.67
C ALA A 441 -10.96 9.87 24.84
N GLU A 442 -10.14 10.42 25.75
CA GLU A 442 -8.80 9.90 26.07
C GLU A 442 -8.88 8.45 26.54
N LYS A 443 -9.78 8.15 27.49
CA LYS A 443 -9.99 6.78 27.97
C LYS A 443 -10.43 5.82 26.85
N ILE A 444 -11.34 6.25 25.96
CA ILE A 444 -11.74 5.43 24.79
C ILE A 444 -10.53 5.17 23.90
N ILE A 445 -9.72 6.18 23.60
CA ILE A 445 -8.54 6.05 22.74
C ILE A 445 -7.53 5.06 23.34
N GLU A 446 -7.28 5.12 24.64
CA GLU A 446 -6.41 4.17 25.35
C GLU A 446 -6.94 2.73 25.25
N GLU A 447 -8.21 2.50 25.57
CA GLU A 447 -8.85 1.17 25.47
C GLU A 447 -8.77 0.61 24.04
N VAL A 448 -9.07 1.44 23.04
CA VAL A 448 -9.05 1.06 21.64
C VAL A 448 -7.62 0.85 21.12
N GLY A 449 -6.62 1.51 21.71
CA GLY A 449 -5.21 1.26 21.43
C GLY A 449 -4.77 -0.14 21.85
N GLU A 450 -5.24 -0.62 23.01
CA GLU A 450 -4.99 -2.00 23.43
C GLU A 450 -5.73 -3.01 22.55
N GLU A 451 -6.95 -2.71 22.09
CA GLU A 451 -7.66 -3.53 21.09
C GLU A 451 -6.87 -3.60 19.77
N TYR A 452 -6.41 -2.46 19.26
CA TYR A 452 -5.60 -2.39 18.05
C TYR A 452 -4.36 -3.28 18.15
N LYS A 453 -3.60 -3.14 19.25
CA LYS A 453 -2.39 -3.91 19.51
C LYS A 453 -2.69 -5.41 19.60
N THR A 454 -3.76 -5.77 20.31
CA THR A 454 -4.18 -7.17 20.47
C THR A 454 -4.51 -7.79 19.12
N ILE A 455 -5.37 -7.15 18.34
CA ILE A 455 -5.80 -7.66 17.03
C ILE A 455 -4.63 -7.75 16.06
N PHE A 456 -3.80 -6.69 16.01
CA PHE A 456 -2.61 -6.69 15.16
C PHE A 456 -1.67 -7.85 15.50
N LEU A 457 -1.32 -8.02 16.78
CA LEU A 457 -0.40 -9.07 17.22
C LEU A 457 -1.01 -10.47 17.01
N THR A 458 -2.28 -10.66 17.32
CA THR A 458 -2.96 -11.95 17.12
C THR A 458 -2.98 -12.33 15.64
N GLU A 459 -3.43 -11.43 14.75
CA GLU A 459 -3.45 -11.69 13.31
C GLU A 459 -2.03 -11.95 12.76
N TYR A 460 -1.05 -11.13 13.18
CA TYR A 460 0.35 -11.31 12.76
C TYR A 460 0.92 -12.66 13.20
N LYS A 461 0.78 -13.02 14.49
CA LYS A 461 1.26 -14.31 15.02
C LYS A 461 0.58 -15.49 14.33
N GLN A 462 -0.74 -15.43 14.11
CA GLN A 462 -1.49 -16.48 13.41
C GLN A 462 -0.98 -16.67 11.98
N LEU A 463 -0.79 -15.58 11.24
CA LEU A 463 -0.28 -15.64 9.88
C LEU A 463 1.17 -16.16 9.83
N MET A 464 2.04 -15.67 10.71
CA MET A 464 3.43 -16.13 10.78
C MET A 464 3.52 -17.62 11.13
N ALA A 465 2.74 -18.08 12.11
CA ALA A 465 2.63 -19.50 12.44
C ALA A 465 2.20 -20.33 11.22
N ALA A 466 1.16 -19.90 10.51
CA ALA A 466 0.67 -20.60 9.32
C ALA A 466 1.69 -20.59 8.17
N ARG A 467 2.39 -19.47 7.94
CA ARG A 467 3.47 -19.36 6.94
C ARG A 467 4.66 -20.26 7.28
N LEU A 468 4.89 -20.54 8.55
CA LEU A 468 5.89 -21.50 9.04
C LEU A 468 5.37 -22.94 9.11
N GLY A 469 4.09 -23.18 8.79
CA GLY A 469 3.50 -24.52 8.78
C GLY A 469 3.08 -25.05 10.15
N PHE A 470 3.06 -24.19 11.17
CA PHE A 470 2.53 -24.52 12.50
C PHE A 470 1.00 -24.62 12.46
N THR A 471 0.44 -25.49 13.31
CA THR A 471 -1.00 -25.70 13.51
C THR A 471 -1.66 -24.60 14.33
N GLY A 472 -0.86 -23.84 15.09
CA GLY A 472 -1.23 -22.68 15.87
C GLY A 472 0.03 -21.96 16.39
N PHE A 473 -0.14 -20.73 16.85
CA PHE A 473 0.95 -19.99 17.51
C PHE A 473 0.97 -20.30 19.01
N ARG A 474 2.16 -20.27 19.61
CA ARG A 474 2.37 -20.21 21.06
C ARG A 474 2.82 -18.80 21.43
N GLU A 475 2.62 -18.41 22.69
CA GLU A 475 3.04 -17.07 23.12
C GLU A 475 4.55 -16.85 22.97
N THR A 476 5.35 -17.89 23.22
CA THR A 476 6.82 -17.83 23.13
C THR A 476 7.35 -17.85 21.70
N ASP A 477 6.52 -18.14 20.68
CA ASP A 477 6.98 -18.25 19.28
C ASP A 477 7.63 -16.96 18.75
N MET A 478 7.20 -15.79 19.26
CA MET A 478 7.81 -14.51 18.91
C MET A 478 9.29 -14.47 19.24
N ASP A 479 9.67 -14.91 20.44
CA ASP A 479 11.03 -14.83 20.95
C ASP A 479 11.85 -16.06 20.52
N ASP A 480 11.23 -17.24 20.54
CA ASP A 480 11.90 -18.51 20.29
C ASP A 480 12.18 -18.75 18.79
N VAL A 481 11.32 -18.23 17.91
CA VAL A 481 11.33 -18.59 16.47
C VAL A 481 11.30 -17.38 15.55
N TYR A 482 10.38 -16.43 15.77
CA TYR A 482 10.14 -15.38 14.78
C TYR A 482 11.23 -14.30 14.81
N SER A 483 11.61 -13.81 15.98
CA SER A 483 12.67 -12.80 16.09
C SER A 483 14.01 -13.35 15.62
N PRO A 484 14.45 -14.57 16.04
CA PRO A 484 15.65 -15.20 15.48
C PRO A 484 15.59 -15.40 13.96
N LEU A 485 14.41 -15.71 13.41
CA LEU A 485 14.24 -15.78 11.95
C LEU A 485 14.54 -14.42 11.32
N LEU A 486 13.84 -13.37 11.76
CA LEU A 486 13.94 -12.03 11.17
C LEU A 486 15.36 -11.48 11.26
N ASP A 487 16.06 -11.71 12.38
CA ASP A 487 17.47 -11.34 12.56
C ASP A 487 18.37 -12.02 11.51
N ILE A 488 18.15 -13.31 11.26
CA ILE A 488 18.90 -14.07 10.26
C ILE A 488 18.56 -13.61 8.84
N LEU A 489 17.30 -13.32 8.55
CA LEU A 489 16.91 -12.81 7.23
C LEU A 489 17.58 -11.45 6.94
N GLU A 490 17.68 -10.57 7.94
CA GLU A 490 18.39 -9.29 7.83
C GLU A 490 19.90 -9.51 7.66
N ASP A 491 20.53 -10.27 8.56
CA ASP A 491 21.97 -10.52 8.57
C ASP A 491 22.47 -11.22 7.30
N ALA A 492 21.71 -12.21 6.82
CA ALA A 492 22.06 -13.02 5.65
C ALA A 492 21.47 -12.48 4.34
N GLN A 493 20.85 -11.29 4.38
CA GLN A 493 20.24 -10.62 3.23
C GLN A 493 19.28 -11.52 2.43
N VAL A 494 18.53 -12.35 3.14
CA VAL A 494 17.65 -13.35 2.55
C VAL A 494 16.38 -12.69 2.02
N ASP A 495 15.90 -13.20 0.88
CA ASP A 495 14.64 -12.78 0.30
C ASP A 495 13.46 -13.17 1.20
N PHE A 496 12.72 -12.18 1.69
CA PHE A 496 11.70 -12.38 2.71
C PHE A 496 10.58 -13.32 2.23
N GLY A 497 10.02 -13.06 1.05
CA GLY A 497 8.94 -13.86 0.50
C GLY A 497 9.38 -15.26 0.08
N HIS A 498 10.52 -15.35 -0.61
CA HIS A 498 11.03 -16.63 -1.10
C HIS A 498 11.52 -17.54 0.02
N PHE A 499 11.94 -17.00 1.17
CA PHE A 499 12.28 -17.81 2.34
C PHE A 499 11.13 -18.76 2.71
N PHE A 500 9.92 -18.22 2.93
CA PHE A 500 8.76 -19.03 3.32
C PHE A 500 8.35 -20.00 2.22
N ARG A 501 8.53 -19.60 0.96
CA ARG A 501 8.23 -20.47 -0.18
C ARG A 501 9.22 -21.64 -0.28
N ARG A 502 10.53 -21.40 -0.13
CA ARG A 502 11.57 -22.44 -0.08
C ARG A 502 11.36 -23.38 1.10
N LEU A 503 11.01 -22.82 2.27
CA LEU A 503 10.69 -23.61 3.46
C LEU A 503 9.50 -24.56 3.21
N SER A 504 8.51 -24.14 2.42
CA SER A 504 7.36 -24.98 2.03
C SER A 504 7.71 -26.14 1.10
N GLU A 505 8.93 -26.18 0.59
CA GLU A 505 9.45 -27.22 -0.30
C GLU A 505 10.53 -28.09 0.38
N LEU A 506 10.90 -27.77 1.62
CA LEU A 506 11.97 -28.43 2.35
C LEU A 506 11.43 -29.60 3.20
N PRO A 507 11.88 -30.85 2.96
CA PRO A 507 11.58 -31.99 3.83
C PRO A 507 12.48 -31.95 5.08
N ILE A 508 12.11 -31.11 6.05
CA ILE A 508 12.96 -30.79 7.22
C ILE A 508 13.33 -32.01 8.05
N PHE A 509 12.44 -32.98 8.23
CA PHE A 509 12.73 -34.14 9.09
C PHE A 509 13.73 -35.07 8.42
N GLU A 510 13.58 -35.32 7.11
CA GLU A 510 14.60 -36.04 6.35
C GLU A 510 15.94 -35.29 6.36
N LEU A 511 15.92 -33.96 6.22
CA LEU A 511 17.14 -33.15 6.23
C LEU A 511 17.89 -33.25 7.57
N MET A 512 17.18 -33.24 8.70
CA MET A 512 17.78 -33.32 10.04
C MET A 512 18.47 -34.67 10.30
N GLU A 513 18.13 -35.73 9.55
CA GLU A 513 18.80 -37.04 9.61
C GLU A 513 20.06 -37.13 8.74
N LYS A 514 20.28 -36.18 7.81
CA LYS A 514 21.47 -36.17 6.94
C LYS A 514 22.69 -35.59 7.64
N ASP A 515 23.86 -35.85 7.07
CA ASP A 515 25.11 -35.28 7.54
C ASP A 515 25.14 -33.75 7.37
N LYS A 516 25.95 -33.09 8.20
CA LYS A 516 26.06 -31.63 8.27
C LYS A 516 26.36 -30.96 6.92
N GLU A 517 27.10 -31.63 6.04
CA GLU A 517 27.41 -31.12 4.69
C GLU A 517 26.15 -30.95 3.83
N VAL A 518 25.27 -31.95 3.84
CA VAL A 518 23.98 -31.89 3.12
C VAL A 518 23.05 -30.85 3.74
N GLN A 519 23.05 -30.74 5.08
CA GLN A 519 22.29 -29.74 5.81
C GLN A 519 22.72 -28.31 5.46
N LEU A 520 24.04 -28.06 5.38
CA LEU A 520 24.57 -26.76 4.98
C LEU A 520 24.26 -26.43 3.53
N ALA A 521 24.39 -27.39 2.61
CA ALA A 521 24.02 -27.19 1.21
C ALA A 521 22.53 -26.81 1.06
N ALA A 522 21.64 -27.44 1.83
CA ALA A 522 20.23 -27.05 1.84
C ALA A 522 19.99 -25.65 2.43
N ALA A 523 20.75 -25.25 3.44
CA ALA A 523 20.69 -23.91 4.02
C ALA A 523 21.22 -22.82 3.05
N GLU A 524 22.24 -23.14 2.23
CA GLU A 524 22.77 -22.24 1.19
C GLU A 524 21.70 -21.85 0.15
N GLU A 525 20.79 -22.76 -0.22
CA GLU A 525 19.74 -22.49 -1.21
C GLU A 525 18.71 -21.42 -0.76
N PHE A 526 18.66 -21.10 0.54
CA PHE A 526 17.84 -19.98 1.02
C PHE A 526 18.47 -18.62 0.70
N ILE A 527 19.79 -18.56 0.52
CA ILE A 527 20.52 -17.33 0.28
C ILE A 527 20.59 -17.06 -1.22
N PRO A 528 20.21 -15.86 -1.70
CA PRO A 528 20.35 -15.54 -3.12
C PRO A 528 21.81 -15.70 -3.58
N LYS A 529 22.02 -16.38 -4.71
CA LYS A 529 23.37 -16.69 -5.23
C LYS A 529 24.28 -15.46 -5.34
N ALA A 530 23.66 -14.31 -5.61
CA ALA A 530 24.33 -13.04 -5.73
C ALA A 530 25.06 -12.63 -4.44
N VAL A 531 24.49 -12.88 -3.25
CA VAL A 531 25.03 -12.42 -1.96
C VAL A 531 25.74 -13.51 -1.16
N LEU A 532 25.71 -14.75 -1.64
CA LEU A 532 26.32 -15.90 -0.95
C LEU A 532 27.83 -15.68 -0.63
N THR A 533 28.56 -15.00 -1.50
CA THR A 533 30.00 -14.71 -1.30
C THR A 533 30.28 -13.53 -0.36
N THR A 534 29.25 -12.73 -0.04
CA THR A 534 29.37 -11.51 0.78
C THR A 534 28.90 -11.70 2.21
N VAL A 535 28.08 -12.73 2.47
CA VAL A 535 27.51 -13.01 3.79
C VAL A 535 28.40 -14.00 4.54
N GLN A 536 28.99 -13.57 5.65
CA GLN A 536 29.76 -14.46 6.51
C GLN A 536 28.84 -15.36 7.35
N LYS A 537 29.10 -16.67 7.34
CA LYS A 537 28.38 -17.68 8.14
C LYS A 537 26.86 -17.73 7.89
N GLY A 538 26.40 -17.25 6.73
CA GLY A 538 24.97 -17.24 6.39
C GLY A 538 24.33 -18.64 6.45
N PRO A 539 24.90 -19.64 5.75
CA PRO A 539 24.36 -21.00 5.76
C PRO A 539 24.32 -21.62 7.15
N GLU A 540 25.35 -21.40 7.97
CA GLU A 540 25.39 -21.90 9.35
C GLU A 540 24.28 -21.29 10.21
N LYS A 541 24.06 -19.98 10.12
CA LYS A 541 22.98 -19.29 10.85
C LYS A 541 21.61 -19.85 10.44
N ILE A 542 21.36 -19.99 9.14
CA ILE A 542 20.11 -20.56 8.62
C ILE A 542 19.94 -22.00 9.12
N LEU A 543 20.99 -22.82 9.05
CA LEU A 543 20.93 -24.19 9.55
C LEU A 543 20.62 -24.26 11.05
N ASP A 544 21.23 -23.40 11.86
CA ASP A 544 20.94 -23.37 13.29
C ASP A 544 19.49 -22.99 13.58
N TRP A 545 18.93 -22.04 12.82
CA TRP A 545 17.49 -21.74 12.90
C TRP A 545 16.61 -22.87 12.40
N LEU A 546 16.99 -23.57 11.32
CA LEU A 546 16.23 -24.73 10.82
C LEU A 546 16.13 -25.85 11.87
N LYS A 547 17.14 -26.02 12.73
CA LYS A 547 17.06 -26.96 13.87
C LYS A 547 16.04 -26.50 14.91
N LEU A 548 16.08 -25.22 15.31
CA LEU A 548 15.09 -24.63 16.23
C LEU A 548 13.65 -24.78 15.67
N TYR A 549 13.49 -24.50 14.38
CA TYR A 549 12.25 -24.68 13.65
C TYR A 549 11.76 -26.14 13.67
N ALA A 550 12.66 -27.10 13.39
CA ALA A 550 12.33 -28.53 13.40
C ALA A 550 11.91 -29.02 14.79
N GLU A 551 12.54 -28.53 15.85
CA GLU A 551 12.17 -28.82 17.25
C GLU A 551 10.80 -28.26 17.61
N ARG A 552 10.44 -27.07 17.07
CA ARG A 552 9.14 -26.44 17.32
C ARG A 552 7.97 -27.16 16.65
N LEU A 553 8.19 -27.88 15.55
CA LEU A 553 7.12 -28.53 14.79
C LEU A 553 6.44 -29.65 15.58
N GLU A 554 5.13 -29.52 15.76
CA GLU A 554 4.29 -30.53 16.43
C GLU A 554 4.00 -31.71 15.49
N GLU A 555 3.72 -31.43 14.22
CA GLU A 555 3.43 -32.43 13.20
C GLU A 555 4.71 -32.89 12.50
N LYS A 556 5.08 -34.15 12.70
CA LYS A 556 6.28 -34.77 12.10
C LYS A 556 6.02 -35.40 10.72
N GLU A 557 5.20 -34.75 9.90
CA GLU A 557 4.82 -35.23 8.57
C GLU A 557 5.06 -34.14 7.51
N ASP A 558 6.20 -34.19 6.83
CA ASP A 558 6.64 -33.18 5.86
C ASP A 558 5.59 -32.93 4.77
N ALA A 559 5.00 -33.97 4.20
CA ALA A 559 4.06 -33.86 3.09
C ALA A 559 2.86 -32.96 3.42
N LYS A 560 2.23 -33.16 4.59
CA LYS A 560 1.07 -32.35 5.03
C LYS A 560 1.47 -30.93 5.35
N ARG A 561 2.59 -30.73 6.04
CA ARG A 561 3.12 -29.40 6.36
C ARG A 561 3.39 -28.60 5.08
N MET A 562 4.13 -29.19 4.16
CA MET A 562 4.50 -28.59 2.86
C MET A 562 3.25 -28.20 2.06
N GLU A 563 2.25 -29.08 1.99
CA GLU A 563 0.99 -28.78 1.31
C GLU A 563 0.25 -27.57 1.92
N ARG A 564 0.17 -27.49 3.26
CA ARG A 564 -0.45 -26.33 3.94
C ARG A 564 0.35 -25.04 3.69
N MET A 565 1.67 -25.11 3.80
CA MET A 565 2.54 -23.96 3.61
C MET A 565 2.46 -23.40 2.18
N LYS A 566 2.43 -24.27 1.16
CA LYS A 566 2.29 -23.83 -0.24
C LYS A 566 1.00 -23.05 -0.51
N LYS A 567 -0.07 -23.32 0.24
CA LYS A 567 -1.37 -22.61 0.11
C LYS A 567 -1.35 -21.19 0.70
N ILE A 568 -0.36 -20.86 1.53
CA ILE A 568 -0.25 -19.54 2.20
C ILE A 568 1.02 -18.77 1.82
N ASN A 569 2.05 -19.46 1.31
CA ASN A 569 3.31 -18.85 0.89
C ASN A 569 3.32 -18.73 -0.64
N PRO A 570 3.12 -17.51 -1.19
CA PRO A 570 3.03 -17.32 -2.63
C PRO A 570 4.37 -17.62 -3.29
N LYS A 571 4.32 -18.28 -4.46
CA LYS A 571 5.49 -18.49 -5.32
C LYS A 571 5.74 -17.26 -6.19
N PHE A 572 4.68 -16.60 -6.67
CA PHE A 572 4.80 -15.34 -7.40
C PHE A 572 4.56 -14.14 -6.48
N ILE A 573 5.44 -13.14 -6.54
CA ILE A 573 5.29 -11.86 -5.87
C ILE A 573 5.61 -10.77 -6.92
N PRO A 574 4.76 -9.75 -7.15
CA PRO A 574 5.01 -8.70 -8.11
C PRO A 574 6.02 -7.69 -7.56
N LYS A 575 7.27 -8.14 -7.41
CA LYS A 575 8.41 -7.35 -6.94
C LYS A 575 8.68 -6.19 -7.90
N ASN A 576 9.33 -5.15 -7.40
CA ASN A 576 9.55 -3.93 -8.17
C ASN A 576 10.27 -4.21 -9.50
N TRP A 577 11.30 -5.05 -9.51
CA TRP A 577 12.03 -5.38 -10.73
C TRP A 577 11.14 -6.09 -11.77
N VAL A 578 10.19 -6.94 -11.34
CA VAL A 578 9.22 -7.61 -12.22
C VAL A 578 8.28 -6.57 -12.84
N LEU A 579 7.78 -5.64 -12.01
CA LEU A 579 6.91 -4.56 -12.48
C LEU A 579 7.64 -3.66 -13.49
N GLU A 580 8.89 -3.27 -13.21
CA GLU A 580 9.69 -2.47 -14.13
C GLU A 580 9.98 -3.20 -15.45
N GLU A 581 10.24 -4.51 -15.41
CA GLU A 581 10.41 -5.32 -16.62
C GLU A 581 9.12 -5.36 -17.45
N ILE A 582 7.96 -5.57 -16.82
CA ILE A 582 6.66 -5.57 -17.48
C ILE A 582 6.38 -4.19 -18.09
N ILE A 583 6.60 -3.11 -17.33
CA ILE A 583 6.40 -1.74 -17.81
C ILE A 583 7.29 -1.47 -19.01
N HIS A 584 8.57 -1.83 -18.96
CA HIS A 584 9.50 -1.66 -20.07
C HIS A 584 9.03 -2.41 -21.33
N ARG A 585 8.58 -3.66 -21.19
CA ARG A 585 8.07 -4.47 -22.31
C ARG A 585 6.80 -3.87 -22.92
N VAL A 586 5.86 -3.43 -22.09
CA VAL A 586 4.60 -2.83 -22.54
C VAL A 586 4.86 -1.47 -23.17
N ASP A 587 5.51 -0.55 -22.46
CA ASP A 587 5.67 0.85 -22.87
C ASP A 587 6.69 1.02 -24.02
N GLN A 588 7.85 0.35 -23.94
CA GLN A 588 8.96 0.59 -24.87
C GLN A 588 9.04 -0.43 -26.01
N LYS A 589 8.62 -1.69 -25.76
CA LYS A 589 8.66 -2.75 -26.78
C LYS A 589 7.31 -3.04 -27.43
N GLY A 590 6.22 -2.46 -26.91
CA GLY A 590 4.87 -2.71 -27.41
C GLY A 590 4.36 -4.13 -27.16
N GLU A 591 5.01 -4.90 -26.27
CA GLU A 591 4.65 -6.29 -25.98
C GLU A 591 3.46 -6.33 -25.01
N ARG A 592 2.22 -6.20 -25.53
CA ARG A 592 1.01 -6.14 -24.69
C ARG A 592 0.66 -7.47 -24.02
N ASP A 593 0.94 -8.60 -24.69
CA ASP A 593 0.55 -9.93 -24.23
C ASP A 593 1.13 -10.30 -22.84
N VAL A 594 2.26 -9.68 -22.46
CA VAL A 594 2.88 -9.85 -21.13
C VAL A 594 1.94 -9.51 -19.98
N LEU A 595 0.96 -8.61 -20.20
CA LEU A 595 -0.06 -8.27 -19.21
C LEU A 595 -1.01 -9.45 -18.95
N GLY A 596 -1.36 -10.21 -19.99
CA GLY A 596 -2.16 -11.42 -19.84
C GLY A 596 -1.44 -12.50 -19.04
N ASP A 597 -0.12 -12.59 -19.21
CA ASP A 597 0.72 -13.53 -18.48
C ASP A 597 0.84 -13.15 -16.99
N VAL A 598 1.17 -11.90 -16.66
CA VAL A 598 1.25 -11.49 -15.24
C VAL A 598 -0.10 -11.62 -14.53
N ILE A 599 -1.23 -11.38 -15.20
CA ILE A 599 -2.56 -11.55 -14.60
C ILE A 599 -2.78 -13.00 -14.17
N LYS A 600 -2.37 -14.00 -14.97
CA LYS A 600 -2.50 -15.42 -14.58
C LYS A 600 -1.73 -15.74 -13.30
N LEU A 601 -0.54 -15.15 -13.14
CA LEU A 601 0.29 -15.30 -11.95
C LEU A 601 -0.36 -14.62 -10.74
N VAL A 602 -0.86 -13.40 -10.95
CA VAL A 602 -1.57 -12.61 -9.94
C VAL A 602 -2.83 -13.31 -9.45
N GLU A 603 -3.63 -13.92 -10.34
CA GLU A 603 -4.86 -14.63 -9.95
C GLU A 603 -4.59 -15.92 -9.15
N ASN A 604 -3.41 -16.53 -9.31
CA ASN A 604 -3.06 -17.80 -8.67
C ASN A 604 -1.62 -17.76 -8.12
N PRO A 605 -1.30 -16.86 -7.17
CA PRO A 605 0.10 -16.59 -6.79
C PRO A 605 0.75 -17.74 -6.02
N PHE A 606 -0.05 -18.67 -5.49
CA PHE A 606 0.37 -19.85 -4.73
C PHE A 606 0.66 -21.08 -5.61
N ALA A 607 0.30 -21.04 -6.90
CA ALA A 607 0.45 -22.19 -7.79
C ALA A 607 1.93 -22.58 -7.94
N ASP A 608 2.19 -23.89 -8.05
CA ASP A 608 3.54 -24.39 -8.33
C ASP A 608 3.99 -24.00 -9.76
N ARG A 609 3.04 -23.89 -10.70
CA ARG A 609 3.26 -23.64 -12.14
C ARG A 609 2.06 -22.92 -12.77
N TRP A 610 2.29 -22.22 -13.88
CA TRP A 610 1.26 -21.57 -14.70
C TRP A 610 1.38 -21.97 -16.16
N ASP A 611 0.32 -22.54 -16.71
CA ASP A 611 0.33 -23.02 -18.09
C ASP A 611 0.38 -21.86 -19.08
N GLY A 612 1.32 -21.97 -20.03
CA GLY A 612 1.46 -21.02 -21.13
C GLY A 612 2.05 -19.66 -20.74
N VAL A 613 2.61 -19.50 -19.53
CA VAL A 613 3.33 -18.28 -19.15
C VAL A 613 4.83 -18.51 -19.26
N LYS A 614 5.46 -17.87 -20.24
CA LYS A 614 6.87 -18.12 -20.61
C LYS A 614 7.85 -17.70 -19.53
N ASP A 615 7.60 -16.55 -18.90
CA ASP A 615 8.54 -15.90 -17.97
C ASP A 615 8.23 -16.21 -16.49
N ALA A 616 7.36 -17.18 -16.21
CA ALA A 616 6.92 -17.46 -14.83
C ALA A 616 8.08 -17.81 -13.90
N GLU A 617 8.98 -18.72 -14.31
CA GLU A 617 10.13 -19.09 -13.48
C GLU A 617 11.14 -17.94 -13.33
N ARG A 618 11.23 -17.04 -14.32
CA ARG A 618 12.05 -15.83 -14.21
C ARG A 618 11.50 -14.91 -13.14
N TRP A 619 10.20 -14.58 -13.20
CA TRP A 619 9.58 -13.64 -12.26
C TRP A 619 9.38 -14.21 -10.85
N CYS A 620 9.44 -15.54 -10.69
CA CYS A 620 9.51 -16.21 -9.39
C CYS A 620 10.96 -16.44 -8.89
N GLY A 621 11.97 -16.11 -9.69
CA GLY A 621 13.38 -16.30 -9.36
C GLY A 621 13.97 -15.20 -8.50
N ASP A 622 15.22 -15.37 -8.08
CA ASP A 622 15.96 -14.37 -7.30
C ASP A 622 15.93 -13.00 -7.97
N VAL A 623 15.86 -11.95 -7.14
CA VAL A 623 15.99 -10.57 -7.61
C VAL A 623 17.29 -10.43 -8.39
N PRO A 624 17.24 -10.04 -9.67
CA PRO A 624 18.45 -9.84 -10.44
C PRO A 624 19.31 -8.78 -9.74
N ARG A 625 20.62 -9.03 -9.58
CA ARG A 625 21.51 -7.90 -9.37
C ARG A 625 21.37 -7.02 -10.60
N LEU A 626 20.83 -5.83 -10.40
CA LEU A 626 21.17 -4.71 -11.27
C LEU A 626 22.70 -4.61 -11.15
N GLU A 627 23.43 -5.21 -12.09
CA GLU A 627 24.62 -4.53 -12.57
C GLU A 627 24.16 -3.11 -12.77
N VAL A 628 24.74 -2.18 -12.03
CA VAL A 628 24.40 -0.77 -12.15
C VAL A 628 24.58 -0.44 -13.62
N VAL A 629 23.49 -0.48 -14.38
CA VAL A 629 23.40 0.10 -15.71
C VAL A 629 23.34 1.59 -15.42
N PHE A 630 24.49 2.16 -15.04
CA PHE A 630 24.84 3.47 -15.53
C PHE A 630 24.61 3.37 -17.02
N CYS A 631 23.56 4.06 -17.47
CA CYS A 631 23.22 4.35 -18.85
C CYS A 631 24.31 3.87 -19.82
N SER A 632 24.06 2.79 -20.54
CA SER A 632 24.94 2.19 -21.56
C SER A 632 25.16 3.09 -22.79
N ILE A 633 25.09 4.42 -22.61
CA ILE A 633 25.36 5.45 -23.62
C ILE A 633 26.72 6.14 -23.37
N ILE A 634 27.40 5.91 -22.25
CA ILE A 634 28.71 6.54 -21.99
C ILE A 634 29.79 5.46 -21.91
N ARG A 635 30.56 5.30 -22.99
CA ARG A 635 31.85 4.60 -22.92
C ARG A 635 32.76 5.40 -21.99
N ALA A 636 33.35 4.73 -21.00
CA ALA A 636 34.27 5.34 -20.02
C ALA A 636 35.51 6.01 -20.65
N ASP A 637 35.78 5.75 -21.93
CA ASP A 637 36.96 6.24 -22.65
C ASP A 637 36.81 7.67 -23.21
N ASP A 638 35.60 8.26 -23.21
CA ASP A 638 35.31 9.58 -23.81
C ASP A 638 35.07 10.70 -22.78
N ALA A 639 35.39 10.48 -21.49
CA ALA A 639 35.24 11.49 -20.45
C ALA A 639 36.48 12.39 -20.35
N HIS A 640 36.29 13.71 -20.51
CA HIS A 640 37.33 14.70 -20.22
C HIS A 640 37.17 15.22 -18.79
N TYR A 641 38.25 15.11 -18.00
CA TYR A 641 38.31 15.55 -16.60
C TYR A 641 39.14 16.84 -16.51
N GLU A 642 38.54 17.90 -15.97
CA GLU A 642 39.24 19.16 -15.73
C GLU A 642 39.17 19.50 -14.24
N LEU A 643 40.34 19.55 -13.59
CA LEU A 643 40.47 19.91 -12.18
C LEU A 643 40.86 21.39 -12.09
N SER A 644 39.97 22.20 -11.53
CA SER A 644 40.21 23.62 -11.29
C SER A 644 40.12 23.92 -9.80
N TYR A 645 41.03 24.74 -9.28
CA TYR A 645 40.94 25.27 -7.92
C TYR A 645 40.66 26.77 -8.00
N SER A 646 39.82 27.26 -7.09
CA SER A 646 39.59 28.70 -6.94
C SER A 646 39.71 29.07 -5.47
N ILE A 647 40.33 30.22 -5.19
CA ILE A 647 40.28 30.82 -3.86
C ILE A 647 38.91 31.50 -3.79
N GLY A 648 37.98 30.90 -3.03
CA GLY A 648 36.64 31.44 -2.83
C GLY A 648 36.65 32.82 -2.15
N THR A 649 35.48 33.44 -2.04
CA THR A 649 35.28 34.78 -1.43
C THR A 649 35.69 34.85 0.04
N ASN A 650 35.90 33.70 0.69
CA ASN A 650 36.46 33.60 2.03
C ASN A 650 37.96 33.23 1.98
N PRO A 651 38.89 34.13 2.37
CA PRO A 651 40.34 33.90 2.28
C PRO A 651 40.88 32.79 3.20
N SER A 652 40.04 32.23 4.07
CA SER A 652 40.37 31.16 5.01
C SER A 652 40.03 29.74 4.53
N THR A 653 39.51 29.58 3.31
CA THR A 653 39.17 28.27 2.72
C THR A 653 39.69 28.11 1.28
N ILE A 654 39.90 26.87 0.86
CA ILE A 654 40.21 26.51 -0.54
C ILE A 654 39.07 25.64 -1.07
N ASP A 655 38.54 26.02 -2.24
CA ASP A 655 37.52 25.24 -2.95
C ASP A 655 38.18 24.45 -4.09
N LEU A 656 38.04 23.13 -4.05
CA LEU A 656 38.42 22.22 -5.12
C LEU A 656 37.16 21.84 -5.90
N VAL A 657 37.18 22.10 -7.22
CA VAL A 657 36.06 21.80 -8.12
C VAL A 657 36.52 20.80 -9.16
N LEU A 658 35.90 19.61 -9.15
CA LEU A 658 36.07 18.61 -10.20
C LEU A 658 34.92 18.76 -11.19
N ASN A 659 35.26 19.14 -12.42
CA ASN A 659 34.31 19.18 -13.52
C ASN A 659 34.48 17.91 -14.37
N ILE A 660 33.42 17.14 -14.49
CA ILE A 660 33.38 15.96 -15.36
C ILE A 660 32.53 16.30 -16.57
N CYS A 661 33.14 16.25 -17.75
CA CYS A 661 32.50 16.58 -19.02
C CYS A 661 32.39 15.32 -19.87
N TYR A 662 31.17 14.95 -20.26
CA TYR A 662 30.90 13.79 -21.10
C TYR A 662 30.53 14.24 -22.52
N ASP A 663 31.20 13.67 -23.52
CA ASP A 663 30.80 13.76 -24.92
C ASP A 663 29.93 12.52 -25.25
N THR A 664 28.68 12.74 -25.67
CA THR A 664 27.78 11.64 -26.08
C THR A 664 27.99 11.33 -27.56
N ALA A 665 28.29 10.06 -27.89
CA ALA A 665 28.31 9.57 -29.26
C ALA A 665 27.07 8.68 -29.51
N CYS A 666 26.20 9.11 -30.44
CA CYS A 666 25.06 8.30 -30.89
C CYS A 666 25.51 7.20 -31.85
N LEU A 667 25.06 5.97 -31.62
CA LEU A 667 25.02 4.92 -32.63
C LEU A 667 23.61 4.85 -33.23
N GLU A 668 23.58 4.97 -34.56
CA GLU A 668 22.50 4.74 -35.52
C GLU A 668 21.33 5.75 -35.57
N GLY A 669 21.40 6.65 -36.57
CA GLY A 669 20.22 6.98 -37.37
C GLY A 669 19.86 8.45 -37.58
N HIS A 670 20.03 9.34 -36.59
CA HIS A 670 19.61 10.75 -36.72
C HIS A 670 20.60 11.72 -36.05
N ILE A 671 21.08 12.69 -36.83
CA ILE A 671 22.04 13.73 -36.41
C ILE A 671 21.29 14.75 -35.55
N ALA A 672 21.47 14.70 -34.23
CA ALA A 672 21.18 15.79 -33.29
C ALA A 672 22.51 16.33 -32.71
N PRO A 673 22.60 17.61 -32.32
CA PRO A 673 23.85 18.21 -31.86
C PRO A 673 24.31 17.58 -30.53
N LYS A 674 25.63 17.37 -30.39
CA LYS A 674 26.28 16.85 -29.17
C LYS A 674 25.82 17.63 -27.92
N THR A 675 25.13 16.96 -27.00
CA THR A 675 24.78 17.54 -25.70
C THR A 675 25.90 17.23 -24.70
N ARG A 676 26.56 18.28 -24.17
CA ARG A 676 27.52 18.14 -23.07
C ARG A 676 26.77 18.07 -21.74
N ILE A 677 27.01 17.01 -20.98
CA ILE A 677 26.51 16.87 -19.60
C ILE A 677 27.65 17.23 -18.65
N PHE A 678 27.38 18.15 -17.72
CA PHE A 678 28.33 18.56 -16.68
C PHE A 678 27.92 17.97 -15.33
N ALA A 679 28.80 17.19 -14.72
CA ALA A 679 28.70 16.84 -13.31
C ALA A 679 29.76 17.65 -12.53
N ARG A 680 29.32 18.33 -11.46
CA ARG A 680 30.17 19.18 -10.62
C ARG A 680 30.18 18.62 -9.19
N ALA A 681 31.36 18.26 -8.71
CA ALA A 681 31.59 17.97 -7.29
C ALA A 681 32.46 19.10 -6.70
N GLN A 682 32.04 19.64 -5.55
CA GLN A 682 32.75 20.71 -4.85
C GLN A 682 32.97 20.32 -3.39
N THR A 683 34.23 20.43 -2.94
CA THR A 683 34.61 20.18 -1.55
C THR A 683 35.43 21.37 -1.04
N THR A 684 35.08 21.85 0.17
CA THR A 684 35.70 23.04 0.77
C THR A 684 36.58 22.63 1.96
N PHE A 685 37.82 23.10 1.98
CA PHE A 685 38.78 22.79 3.04
C PHE A 685 39.20 24.05 3.83
N PRO A 686 39.34 23.97 5.17
CA PRO A 686 39.89 25.04 5.98
C PRO A 686 41.41 25.18 5.77
N ARG A 687 41.90 26.41 5.68
CA ARG A 687 43.31 26.73 5.41
C ARG A 687 44.11 26.65 6.72
N SER A 688 44.77 25.52 7.01
CA SER A 688 45.68 25.41 8.17
C SER A 688 47.14 25.68 7.77
N THR A 689 47.88 26.41 8.61
CA THR A 689 49.20 27.00 8.29
C THR A 689 50.39 26.04 8.45
N ARG A 690 50.18 24.72 8.42
CA ARG A 690 51.27 23.74 8.35
C ARG A 690 50.70 22.43 7.81
N GLU A 691 51.31 21.94 6.73
CA GLU A 691 51.01 20.70 5.99
C GLU A 691 50.11 20.81 4.74
N ASP A 692 50.45 21.72 3.82
CA ASP A 692 49.90 21.75 2.45
C ASP A 692 50.06 20.43 1.67
N ARG A 693 51.01 19.56 2.03
CA ARG A 693 51.20 18.27 1.33
C ARG A 693 50.28 17.14 1.79
N THR A 694 49.74 17.20 3.01
CA THR A 694 48.94 16.10 3.58
C THR A 694 47.48 16.23 3.14
N CYS A 695 46.92 17.45 3.11
CA CYS A 695 45.58 17.71 2.58
C CYS A 695 45.50 17.43 1.07
N PHE A 696 46.52 17.80 0.28
CA PHE A 696 46.57 17.48 -1.15
C PHE A 696 46.62 15.96 -1.42
N LYS A 697 47.33 15.19 -0.59
CA LYS A 697 47.36 13.72 -0.69
C LYS A 697 46.03 13.09 -0.30
N ALA A 698 45.35 13.60 0.72
CA ALA A 698 44.03 13.12 1.12
C ALA A 698 42.97 13.40 0.03
N ALA A 699 42.97 14.60 -0.54
CA ALA A 699 42.09 14.96 -1.65
C ALA A 699 42.39 14.13 -2.92
N ALA A 700 43.66 13.88 -3.24
CA ALA A 700 44.03 13.00 -4.34
C ALA A 700 43.60 11.54 -4.12
N LEU A 701 43.64 11.06 -2.87
CA LEU A 701 43.19 9.72 -2.49
C LEU A 701 41.67 9.58 -2.60
N GLU A 702 40.91 10.58 -2.13
CA GLU A 702 39.45 10.60 -2.27
C GLU A 702 39.02 10.68 -3.74
N ILE A 703 39.71 11.48 -4.56
CA ILE A 703 39.45 11.55 -6.01
C ILE A 703 39.82 10.23 -6.70
N ALA A 704 40.90 9.57 -6.30
CA ALA A 704 41.27 8.25 -6.82
C ALA A 704 40.22 7.19 -6.45
N VAL A 705 39.71 7.23 -5.21
CA VAL A 705 38.64 6.34 -4.73
C VAL A 705 37.32 6.59 -5.46
N ILE A 706 36.93 7.85 -5.66
CA ILE A 706 35.74 8.22 -6.46
C ILE A 706 35.91 7.74 -7.90
N ARG A 707 37.10 7.88 -8.49
CA ARG A 707 37.37 7.42 -9.85
C ARG A 707 37.40 5.89 -9.97
N ILE A 708 37.93 5.17 -8.97
CA ILE A 708 37.87 3.70 -8.91
C ILE A 708 36.42 3.24 -8.77
N MET A 709 35.61 3.90 -7.93
CA MET A 709 34.18 3.63 -7.79
C MET A 709 33.41 3.87 -9.10
N VAL A 710 33.82 4.87 -9.90
CA VAL A 710 33.15 5.24 -11.16
C VAL A 710 33.65 4.42 -12.36
N THR A 711 34.92 4.00 -12.40
CA THR A 711 35.55 3.39 -13.59
C THR A 711 35.97 1.93 -13.41
N GLY A 712 35.96 1.41 -12.18
CA GLY A 712 36.27 0.01 -11.88
C GLY A 712 37.74 -0.42 -12.09
N ARG A 713 38.68 0.52 -12.34
CA ARG A 713 40.10 0.20 -12.53
C ARG A 713 41.02 0.96 -11.56
N PRO A 714 41.97 0.30 -10.89
CA PRO A 714 43.03 0.98 -10.14
C PRO A 714 44.11 1.53 -11.09
N HIS A 715 44.72 2.66 -10.73
CA HIS A 715 45.73 3.33 -11.55
C HIS A 715 47.14 2.76 -11.25
N GLU A 716 47.88 2.33 -12.28
CA GLU A 716 49.34 2.18 -12.20
C GLU A 716 49.99 3.54 -12.46
N ARG A 717 50.11 4.39 -11.44
CA ARG A 717 51.16 5.41 -11.26
C ARG A 717 50.97 6.20 -9.98
#